data_AF-A0A3N5TJ70-F1
#
_entry.id   AF-A0A3N5TJ70-F1
#
_cell.length_a   1.000
_cell.length_b   1.000
_cell.length_c   1.000
_cell.angle_alpha   90.00
_cell.angle_beta   90.00
_cell.angle_gamma   90.00
#
_symmetry.space_group_name_H-M   'P 1'
#
loop_
_entity.id
_entity.type
_entity.pdbx_description
1 polymer ?
#
loop_
_entity_poly.entity_id
_entity_poly.type
_entity_poly.pdbx_seq_one_letter_code
_entity_poly.pdbx_strand_id
1 'polypeptide(L)'
;YWVGKMGEAYIAGVHEGAQGRMAVIAQHFPGLGFADTEPDTEIPVVPRALDDLYQLDLVPYAAVTGGAVDSLSRADGLSCANIRYQGENVRSITRPICVDEQAAGNLLTLDYFRGWRQRGVLISSSLGSYAIRRYYNIRPFPHRQVAREAFLAGNDMLYLADFGPQPGDEQLDNVIDVIRFFAERYEDDPVFRAQVDQSLSRILRLKLAVYDGDISYENVQTPVNDIANTGTATLQLYTIAQASLTLLAPRRENLPPSPAREDDIVIFTDVRQDQQCSYCAAYPVVPVNALEVAIERMYGPYAGAQIQPEQVTSFSLSQLHNYFDGFDDQNNVGDSEFKTSQRIGEALRSVDWVIFVMLDSSPLNPASETVQEFLEMEPDLVRRAKIVGISLGAPTYLSSTEISKFAAYYALYSHIQPYLDTAARAVFGETTYPGALPISLPAIGYDLTAMTAPNPAQTIEIVAQSLAGRQLSSSVREADSLTMHTGERLVLTTNIIVDRNGHQVPDETPVEFTILFTSDNSQTHQYAYTVAGAASIAFTPNRTGRAQVTATSTNNVRSTTFQIAVVDQGTPVPADQTAQDLSATSSVSSPSQTPPEVASNPLASPDASEPLGAAQPTGSDDGSSRRLEVREFMLSLFGLALLCGLAFSVGLSATLTVD
;
A
#
# COMPACT_ATOMS: atom_id res chain seq x y z
N TYR A 1 8.40 11.91 1.80
CA TYR A 1 8.82 11.09 2.94
C TYR A 1 7.98 9.81 3.09
N TRP A 2 6.71 9.89 3.51
CA TRP A 2 5.91 8.68 3.86
C TRP A 2 5.76 7.65 2.74
N VAL A 3 5.60 8.08 1.50
CA VAL A 3 5.59 7.18 0.33
C VAL A 3 6.89 6.37 0.23
N GLY A 4 8.05 7.01 0.51
CA GLY A 4 9.35 6.34 0.55
C GLY A 4 9.43 5.29 1.67
N LYS A 5 9.02 5.64 2.89
CA LYS A 5 9.01 4.71 4.05
C LYS A 5 8.09 3.51 3.82
N MET A 6 6.89 3.74 3.28
CA MET A 6 5.96 2.66 2.93
C MET A 6 6.50 1.81 1.77
N GLY A 7 7.16 2.43 0.79
CA GLY A 7 7.85 1.73 -0.30
C GLY A 7 8.98 0.83 0.20
N GLU A 8 9.86 1.33 1.07
CA GLU A 8 10.92 0.55 1.71
C GLU A 8 10.35 -0.66 2.46
N ALA A 9 9.33 -0.45 3.30
CA ALA A 9 8.69 -1.52 4.06
C ALA A 9 8.02 -2.57 3.14
N TYR A 10 7.36 -2.12 2.07
CA TYR A 10 6.74 -3.02 1.08
C TYR A 10 7.79 -3.88 0.37
N ILE A 11 8.87 -3.26 -0.11
CA ILE A 11 9.96 -3.96 -0.79
C ILE A 11 10.58 -4.99 0.15
N ALA A 12 10.85 -4.60 1.40
CA ALA A 12 11.40 -5.49 2.40
C ALA A 12 10.49 -6.69 2.66
N GLY A 13 9.19 -6.47 2.83
CA GLY A 13 8.21 -7.53 3.03
C GLY A 13 8.10 -8.49 1.84
N VAL A 14 8.18 -8.00 0.60
CA VAL A 14 8.19 -8.86 -0.59
C VAL A 14 9.46 -9.70 -0.66
N HIS A 15 10.63 -9.09 -0.43
CA HIS A 15 11.89 -9.84 -0.41
C HIS A 15 11.94 -10.87 0.71
N GLU A 16 11.48 -10.55 1.90
CA GLU A 16 11.41 -11.50 3.02
C GLU A 16 10.42 -12.62 2.73
N GLY A 17 9.19 -12.28 2.32
CA GLY A 17 8.12 -13.25 2.02
C GLY A 17 8.46 -14.17 0.86
N ALA A 18 9.19 -13.68 -0.15
CA ALA A 18 9.66 -14.47 -1.28
C ALA A 18 11.05 -15.07 -1.06
N GLN A 19 11.69 -14.88 0.10
CA GLN A 19 13.06 -15.33 0.39
C GLN A 19 14.09 -14.86 -0.66
N GLY A 20 13.94 -13.63 -1.14
CA GLY A 20 14.75 -13.05 -2.21
C GLY A 20 14.45 -13.57 -3.62
N ARG A 21 13.46 -14.45 -3.79
CA ARG A 21 13.09 -15.06 -5.09
C ARG A 21 12.12 -14.23 -5.94
N MET A 22 11.84 -13.00 -5.53
CA MET A 22 11.01 -12.06 -6.28
C MET A 22 11.71 -10.72 -6.34
N ALA A 23 11.94 -10.22 -7.55
CA ALA A 23 12.48 -8.89 -7.76
C ALA A 23 11.38 -7.83 -7.66
N VAL A 24 11.69 -6.68 -7.08
CA VAL A 24 10.74 -5.57 -6.92
C VAL A 24 11.15 -4.38 -7.79
N ILE A 25 10.23 -3.93 -8.64
CA ILE A 25 10.41 -2.81 -9.55
C ILE A 25 9.56 -1.63 -9.06
N ALA A 26 10.20 -0.54 -8.64
CA ALA A 26 9.47 0.65 -8.22
C ALA A 26 8.98 1.45 -9.43
N GLN A 27 7.72 1.88 -9.39
CA GLN A 27 7.04 2.56 -10.50
C GLN A 27 6.22 3.75 -10.00
N HIS A 28 5.91 4.76 -10.80
CA HIS A 28 6.33 5.03 -12.18
C HIS A 28 7.37 6.17 -12.22
N PHE A 29 8.65 5.83 -12.33
CA PHE A 29 9.77 6.78 -12.27
C PHE A 29 9.76 7.78 -13.44
N PRO A 30 10.05 9.09 -13.22
CA PRO A 30 10.47 9.76 -11.97
C PRO A 30 9.33 10.28 -11.07
N GLY A 31 8.09 9.85 -11.29
CA GLY A 31 6.94 10.23 -10.48
C GLY A 31 5.82 10.83 -11.32
N LEU A 32 4.61 10.28 -11.17
CA LEU A 32 3.39 10.72 -11.85
C LEU A 32 2.46 11.55 -10.94
N GLY A 33 2.90 11.90 -9.73
CA GLY A 33 2.01 12.47 -8.70
C GLY A 33 1.36 13.81 -9.08
N PHE A 34 1.93 14.53 -10.05
CA PHE A 34 1.41 15.79 -10.60
C PHE A 34 0.89 15.66 -12.04
N ALA A 35 0.77 14.44 -12.57
CA ALA A 35 0.21 14.22 -13.90
C ALA A 35 -1.30 14.56 -13.90
N ASP A 36 -1.72 15.30 -14.92
CA ASP A 36 -3.11 15.68 -15.20
C ASP A 36 -3.79 14.74 -16.20
N THR A 37 -3.02 13.90 -16.89
CA THR A 37 -3.48 12.89 -17.83
C THR A 37 -2.90 11.51 -17.53
N GLU A 38 -3.60 10.47 -17.98
CA GLU A 38 -3.09 9.11 -17.93
C GLU A 38 -1.91 8.95 -18.92
N PRO A 39 -0.72 8.51 -18.48
CA PRO A 39 0.52 8.57 -19.28
C PRO A 39 0.50 7.82 -20.61
N ASP A 40 -0.25 6.71 -20.68
CA ASP A 40 -0.32 5.88 -21.88
C ASP A 40 -1.42 6.32 -22.86
N THR A 41 -2.31 7.21 -22.41
CA THR A 41 -3.32 7.90 -23.23
C THR A 41 -2.78 9.24 -23.75
N GLU A 42 -2.14 10.04 -22.90
CA GLU A 42 -1.47 11.28 -23.28
C GLU A 42 -0.28 11.54 -22.36
N ILE A 43 0.89 11.83 -22.93
CA ILE A 43 2.13 12.01 -22.17
C ILE A 43 2.02 13.29 -21.31
N PRO A 44 1.87 13.19 -19.97
CA PRO A 44 1.73 14.35 -19.11
C PRO A 44 3.02 15.17 -19.08
N VAL A 45 2.85 16.47 -18.80
CA VAL A 45 3.96 17.38 -18.50
C VAL A 45 3.86 17.80 -17.05
N VAL A 46 4.80 17.37 -16.22
CA VAL A 46 4.90 17.85 -14.84
C VAL A 46 5.57 19.24 -14.84
N PRO A 47 4.91 20.28 -14.33
CA PRO A 47 5.41 21.65 -14.36
C PRO A 47 6.45 21.91 -13.25
N ARG A 48 7.48 21.06 -13.18
CA ARG A 48 8.57 21.10 -12.18
C ARG A 48 9.92 21.03 -12.87
N ALA A 49 10.85 21.88 -12.42
CA ALA A 49 12.24 21.79 -12.82
C ALA A 49 12.93 20.60 -12.10
N LEU A 50 14.14 20.25 -12.53
CA LEU A 50 14.89 19.13 -11.94
C LEU A 50 15.09 19.26 -10.43
N ASP A 51 15.40 20.47 -9.94
CA ASP A 51 15.60 20.72 -8.50
C ASP A 51 14.31 20.54 -7.70
N ASP A 52 13.15 20.88 -8.28
CA ASP A 52 11.85 20.69 -7.65
C ASP A 52 11.43 19.21 -7.63
N LEU A 53 11.74 18.47 -8.71
CA LEU A 53 11.55 17.01 -8.75
C LEU A 53 12.39 16.35 -7.65
N TYR A 54 13.63 16.79 -7.45
CA TYR A 54 14.51 16.26 -6.41
C TYR A 54 13.93 16.45 -5.00
N GLN A 55 13.32 17.61 -4.74
CA GLN A 55 12.76 17.93 -3.42
C GLN A 55 11.43 17.21 -3.11
N LEU A 56 10.73 16.68 -4.12
CA LEU A 56 9.40 16.09 -3.93
C LEU A 56 9.22 14.75 -4.64
N ASP A 57 9.17 14.74 -5.98
CA ASP A 57 8.78 13.60 -6.80
C ASP A 57 9.80 12.44 -6.73
N LEU A 58 11.09 12.76 -6.64
CA LEU A 58 12.19 11.79 -6.59
C LEU A 58 12.44 11.23 -5.18
N VAL A 59 11.92 11.86 -4.14
CA VAL A 59 12.18 11.46 -2.74
C VAL A 59 11.83 9.99 -2.47
N PRO A 60 10.68 9.45 -2.92
CA PRO A 60 10.37 8.04 -2.73
C PRO A 60 11.33 7.11 -3.49
N TYR A 61 11.73 7.49 -4.70
CA TYR A 61 12.67 6.70 -5.51
C TYR A 61 14.08 6.71 -4.92
N ALA A 62 14.53 7.85 -4.40
CA ALA A 62 15.79 7.95 -3.67
C ALA A 62 15.78 7.04 -2.43
N ALA A 63 14.68 7.07 -1.65
CA ALA A 63 14.51 6.23 -0.47
C ALA A 63 14.61 4.74 -0.78
N VAL A 64 14.07 4.26 -1.90
CA VAL A 64 14.12 2.82 -2.24
C VAL A 64 15.33 2.42 -3.10
N THR A 65 16.27 3.32 -3.39
CA THR A 65 17.45 3.05 -4.23
C THR A 65 18.76 3.26 -3.47
N GLY A 66 19.47 4.36 -3.71
CA GLY A 66 20.73 4.67 -3.02
C GLY A 66 20.52 5.14 -1.58
N GLY A 67 19.32 5.61 -1.23
CA GLY A 67 18.95 6.03 0.12
C GLY A 67 18.35 4.91 0.98
N ALA A 68 18.19 3.69 0.44
CA ALA A 68 17.59 2.58 1.17
C ALA A 68 18.43 2.21 2.40
N VAL A 69 17.75 2.00 3.53
CA VAL A 69 18.39 1.71 4.82
C VAL A 69 19.23 0.43 4.78
N ASP A 70 18.80 -0.57 4.00
CA ASP A 70 19.50 -1.85 3.83
C ASP A 70 19.32 -2.43 2.42
N SER A 71 19.82 -3.65 2.17
CA SER A 71 19.62 -4.34 0.89
C SER A 71 18.21 -4.90 0.74
N LEU A 72 17.53 -5.22 1.84
CA LEU A 72 16.21 -5.83 1.83
C LEU A 72 15.14 -4.82 1.39
N SER A 73 15.30 -3.55 1.74
CA SER A 73 14.37 -2.45 1.45
C SER A 73 14.65 -1.76 0.10
N ARG A 74 15.63 -2.25 -0.66
CA ARG A 74 16.11 -1.62 -1.89
C ARG A 74 15.43 -2.24 -3.11
N ALA A 75 14.86 -1.42 -3.98
CA ALA A 75 14.28 -1.88 -5.24
C ALA A 75 15.37 -2.45 -6.18
N ASP A 76 15.04 -3.54 -6.87
CA ASP A 76 15.92 -4.16 -7.88
C ASP A 76 15.88 -3.44 -9.23
N GLY A 77 14.78 -2.73 -9.47
CA GLY A 77 14.60 -1.97 -10.70
C GLY A 77 13.69 -0.77 -10.55
N LEU A 78 13.70 0.06 -11.57
CA LEU A 78 12.76 1.16 -11.75
C LEU A 78 12.01 0.95 -13.07
N SER A 79 10.71 1.23 -13.05
CA SER A 79 9.90 1.31 -14.27
C SER A 79 9.79 2.77 -14.68
N CYS A 80 10.25 3.08 -15.88
CA CYS A 80 10.20 4.41 -16.46
C CYS A 80 8.79 4.72 -16.99
N ALA A 81 8.27 5.91 -16.66
CA ALA A 81 6.97 6.38 -17.09
C ALA A 81 7.05 7.23 -18.38
N ASN A 82 5.99 7.18 -19.20
CA ASN A 82 5.80 8.11 -20.31
C ASN A 82 5.45 9.51 -19.79
N ILE A 83 6.45 10.27 -19.33
CA ILE A 83 6.26 11.61 -18.73
C ILE A 83 7.32 12.59 -19.22
N ARG A 84 6.97 13.88 -19.19
CA ARG A 84 7.87 15.00 -19.47
C ARG A 84 7.92 15.93 -18.25
N TYR A 85 9.01 16.66 -18.08
CA TYR A 85 9.12 17.69 -17.04
C TYR A 85 9.68 19.00 -17.59
N GLN A 86 9.64 20.05 -16.78
CA GLN A 86 10.20 21.34 -17.15
C GLN A 86 11.73 21.25 -17.14
N GLY A 87 12.36 21.59 -18.27
CA GLY A 87 13.82 21.59 -18.41
C GLY A 87 14.49 22.77 -17.70
N GLU A 88 15.71 23.10 -18.15
CA GLU A 88 16.57 24.13 -17.54
C GLU A 88 15.94 25.54 -17.45
N ASN A 89 14.93 25.83 -18.26
CA ASN A 89 14.17 27.06 -18.17
C ASN A 89 12.66 26.80 -18.30
N VAL A 90 11.86 27.80 -17.88
CA VAL A 90 10.38 27.75 -17.85
C VAL A 90 9.73 27.53 -19.23
N ARG A 91 10.49 27.64 -20.31
CA ARG A 91 10.00 27.42 -21.69
C ARG A 91 10.48 26.10 -22.31
N SER A 92 11.44 25.43 -21.69
CA SER A 92 11.95 24.14 -22.15
C SER A 92 11.17 23.02 -21.48
N ILE A 93 10.68 22.08 -22.27
CA ILE A 93 10.04 20.85 -21.80
C ILE A 93 10.85 19.70 -22.38
N THR A 94 11.17 18.70 -21.58
CA THR A 94 11.92 17.54 -22.04
C THR A 94 11.15 16.76 -23.11
N ARG A 95 11.83 15.82 -23.80
CA ARG A 95 11.12 14.74 -24.48
C ARG A 95 10.62 13.73 -23.42
N PRO A 96 9.77 12.77 -23.78
CA PRO A 96 9.32 11.76 -22.83
C PRO A 96 10.53 10.99 -22.30
N ILE A 97 10.66 10.91 -20.97
CA ILE A 97 11.90 10.50 -20.31
C ILE A 97 12.36 9.12 -20.75
N CYS A 98 11.42 8.19 -20.98
CA CYS A 98 11.78 6.83 -21.40
C CYS A 98 12.39 6.74 -22.79
N VAL A 99 12.39 7.81 -23.59
CA VAL A 99 13.02 7.90 -24.91
C VAL A 99 13.94 9.12 -25.05
N ASP A 100 14.34 9.73 -23.92
CA ASP A 100 15.20 10.91 -23.86
C ASP A 100 16.52 10.60 -23.12
N GLU A 101 17.58 10.30 -23.88
CA GLU A 101 18.92 10.00 -23.36
C GLU A 101 19.47 11.08 -22.43
N GLN A 102 19.28 12.34 -22.77
CA GLN A 102 19.81 13.44 -21.98
C GLN A 102 19.00 13.62 -20.69
N ALA A 103 17.67 13.66 -20.79
CA ALA A 103 16.81 13.88 -19.62
C ALA A 103 16.87 12.71 -18.63
N ALA A 104 16.88 11.46 -19.12
CA ALA A 104 17.06 10.28 -18.28
C ALA A 104 18.46 10.22 -17.68
N GLY A 105 19.50 10.53 -18.46
CA GLY A 105 20.88 10.59 -17.98
C GLY A 105 21.08 11.60 -16.85
N ASN A 106 20.48 12.79 -16.96
CA ASN A 106 20.51 13.81 -15.91
C ASN A 106 19.91 13.30 -14.59
N LEU A 107 18.80 12.54 -14.65
CA LEU A 107 18.20 11.94 -13.46
C LEU A 107 19.07 10.82 -12.88
N LEU A 108 19.53 9.89 -13.72
CA LEU A 108 20.29 8.71 -13.27
C LEU A 108 21.70 9.04 -12.75
N THR A 109 22.21 10.25 -12.99
CA THR A 109 23.51 10.70 -12.48
C THR A 109 23.45 11.29 -11.07
N LEU A 110 22.25 11.54 -10.52
CA LEU A 110 22.07 11.96 -9.12
C LEU A 110 22.61 10.88 -8.17
N ASP A 111 23.15 11.30 -7.02
CA ASP A 111 23.95 10.43 -6.13
C ASP A 111 23.21 9.15 -5.69
N TYR A 112 21.92 9.26 -5.37
CA TYR A 112 21.09 8.12 -4.97
C TYR A 112 20.86 7.11 -6.09
N PHE A 113 20.86 7.53 -7.36
CA PHE A 113 20.66 6.62 -8.49
C PHE A 113 21.98 6.10 -9.06
N ARG A 114 23.05 6.91 -9.06
CA ARG A 114 24.32 6.56 -9.69
C ARG A 114 24.93 5.27 -9.12
N GLY A 115 24.94 5.13 -7.80
CA GLY A 115 25.45 3.93 -7.14
C GLY A 115 24.54 2.72 -7.38
N TRP A 116 23.23 2.92 -7.22
CA TRP A 116 22.21 1.89 -7.44
C TRP A 116 22.21 1.34 -8.88
N ARG A 117 22.35 2.21 -9.88
CA ARG A 117 22.32 1.89 -11.31
C ARG A 117 23.45 0.95 -11.77
N GLN A 118 24.47 0.73 -10.95
CA GLN A 118 25.48 -0.29 -11.23
C GLN A 118 24.90 -1.72 -11.25
N ARG A 119 23.79 -1.94 -10.53
CA ARG A 119 23.10 -3.24 -10.43
C ARG A 119 21.62 -3.15 -10.79
N GLY A 120 20.98 -2.03 -10.49
CA GLY A 120 19.55 -1.82 -10.71
C GLY A 120 19.16 -1.79 -12.18
N VAL A 121 18.05 -2.44 -12.49
CA VAL A 121 17.50 -2.58 -13.85
C VAL A 121 16.49 -1.47 -14.14
N LEU A 122 16.58 -0.81 -15.29
CA LEU A 122 15.56 0.13 -15.76
C LEU A 122 14.69 -0.55 -16.82
N ILE A 123 13.37 -0.43 -16.67
CA ILE A 123 12.39 -1.04 -17.57
C ILE A 123 11.55 0.08 -18.19
N SER A 124 11.35 0.04 -19.51
CA SER A 124 10.50 1.03 -20.17
C SER A 124 9.02 0.80 -19.88
N SER A 125 8.22 1.86 -19.93
CA SER A 125 6.79 1.80 -20.23
C SER A 125 6.51 1.09 -21.56
N SER A 126 5.22 0.85 -21.87
CA SER A 126 4.80 0.33 -23.16
C SER A 126 5.25 1.27 -24.29
N LEU A 127 6.11 0.78 -25.18
CA LEU A 127 6.63 1.53 -26.33
C LEU A 127 5.65 1.57 -27.51
N GLY A 128 4.52 0.88 -27.40
CA GLY A 128 3.41 0.95 -28.34
C GLY A 128 2.16 1.58 -27.73
N SER A 129 2.27 2.37 -26.66
CA SER A 129 1.10 3.09 -26.12
C SER A 129 0.53 4.09 -27.14
N TYR A 130 -0.74 4.47 -26.96
CA TYR A 130 -1.37 5.48 -27.81
C TYR A 130 -0.63 6.82 -27.70
N ALA A 131 -0.20 7.18 -26.50
CA ALA A 131 0.61 8.36 -26.23
C ALA A 131 1.93 8.38 -27.02
N ILE A 132 2.66 7.26 -27.09
CA ILE A 132 3.92 7.16 -27.86
C ILE A 132 3.66 7.27 -29.37
N ARG A 133 2.65 6.58 -29.90
CA ARG A 133 2.27 6.72 -31.32
C ARG A 133 1.96 8.17 -31.69
N ARG A 134 1.19 8.85 -30.85
CA ARG A 134 0.81 10.26 -31.03
C ARG A 134 2.01 11.20 -30.90
N TYR A 135 2.95 10.90 -30.01
CA TYR A 135 4.18 11.69 -29.84
C TYR A 135 5.07 11.66 -31.08
N TYR A 136 5.35 10.47 -31.64
CA TYR A 136 6.16 10.38 -32.87
C TYR A 136 5.39 10.84 -34.12
N ASN A 137 4.08 10.54 -34.19
CA ASN A 137 3.18 10.96 -35.27
C ASN A 137 3.71 10.69 -36.71
N ILE A 138 4.36 9.54 -36.90
CA ILE A 138 4.92 9.10 -38.19
C ILE A 138 4.15 7.86 -38.68
N ARG A 139 3.93 7.77 -39.99
CA ARG A 139 3.36 6.58 -40.65
C ARG A 139 4.30 6.05 -41.74
N PRO A 140 4.65 4.74 -41.74
CA PRO A 140 4.28 3.73 -40.75
C PRO A 140 4.93 3.99 -39.37
N PHE A 141 4.47 3.27 -38.33
CA PHE A 141 4.98 3.41 -36.97
C PHE A 141 6.51 3.19 -36.92
N PRO A 142 7.31 4.15 -36.40
CA PRO A 142 8.77 4.12 -36.51
C PRO A 142 9.43 3.21 -35.45
N HIS A 143 9.02 1.94 -35.38
CA HIS A 143 9.41 0.96 -34.35
C HIS A 143 10.93 0.90 -34.07
N ARG A 144 11.79 0.89 -35.10
CA ARG A 144 13.26 0.91 -34.90
C ARG A 144 13.75 2.15 -34.15
N GLN A 145 13.20 3.32 -34.49
CA GLN A 145 13.57 4.57 -33.83
C GLN A 145 13.10 4.58 -32.38
N VAL A 146 11.84 4.21 -32.13
CA VAL A 146 11.27 4.16 -30.77
C VAL A 146 12.07 3.23 -29.87
N ALA A 147 12.34 2.00 -30.32
CA ALA A 147 13.11 1.04 -29.53
C ALA A 147 14.54 1.51 -29.29
N ARG A 148 15.21 2.06 -30.30
CA ARG A 148 16.58 2.58 -30.17
C ARG A 148 16.64 3.74 -29.18
N GLU A 149 15.76 4.72 -29.30
CA GLU A 149 15.74 5.87 -28.40
C GLU A 149 15.40 5.45 -26.96
N ALA A 150 14.50 4.47 -26.79
CA ALA A 150 14.22 3.91 -25.47
C ALA A 150 15.43 3.21 -24.85
N PHE A 151 16.16 2.43 -25.65
CA PHE A 151 17.38 1.77 -25.19
C PHE A 151 18.49 2.78 -24.84
N LEU A 152 18.71 3.78 -25.69
CA LEU A 152 19.70 4.84 -25.46
C LEU A 152 19.33 5.73 -24.26
N ALA A 153 18.04 5.85 -23.93
CA ALA A 153 17.58 6.46 -22.68
C ALA A 153 17.99 5.71 -21.41
N GLY A 154 18.65 4.55 -21.55
CA GLY A 154 19.21 3.78 -20.47
C GLY A 154 18.29 2.67 -19.95
N ASN A 155 17.20 2.35 -20.65
CA ASN A 155 16.35 1.19 -20.34
C ASN A 155 17.12 -0.10 -20.67
N ASP A 156 17.22 -1.00 -19.70
CA ASP A 156 17.84 -2.32 -19.91
C ASP A 156 16.84 -3.32 -20.51
N MET A 157 15.55 -3.17 -20.19
CA MET A 157 14.45 -3.98 -20.71
C MET A 157 13.40 -3.09 -21.39
N LEU A 158 13.02 -3.45 -22.62
CA LEU A 158 12.03 -2.71 -23.41
C LEU A 158 10.69 -3.46 -23.41
N TYR A 159 9.61 -2.79 -23.01
CA TYR A 159 8.26 -3.35 -23.04
C TYR A 159 7.58 -3.05 -24.39
N LEU A 160 7.57 -4.05 -25.27
CA LEU A 160 7.09 -3.95 -26.66
C LEU A 160 5.61 -4.38 -26.81
N ALA A 161 4.74 -3.89 -25.94
CA ALA A 161 3.29 -4.08 -26.06
C ALA A 161 2.67 -3.08 -27.05
N ASP A 162 1.59 -3.49 -27.73
CA ASP A 162 0.87 -2.70 -28.75
C ASP A 162 1.78 -2.07 -29.81
N PHE A 163 2.88 -2.76 -30.14
CA PHE A 163 4.05 -2.21 -30.81
C PHE A 163 3.86 -2.12 -32.33
N GLY A 164 2.89 -1.33 -32.75
CA GLY A 164 2.49 -1.13 -34.13
C GLY A 164 1.57 0.08 -34.30
N PRO A 165 1.01 0.29 -35.51
CA PRO A 165 0.15 1.43 -35.81
C PRO A 165 -1.15 1.44 -35.02
N GLN A 166 -1.64 0.26 -34.63
CA GLN A 166 -2.77 0.04 -33.71
C GLN A 166 -2.42 -1.12 -32.76
N PRO A 167 -3.12 -1.25 -31.62
CA PRO A 167 -2.99 -2.41 -30.74
C PRO A 167 -3.13 -3.74 -31.51
N GLY A 168 -2.16 -4.63 -31.36
CA GLY A 168 -2.13 -5.95 -32.03
C GLY A 168 -1.72 -5.96 -33.51
N ASP A 169 -1.85 -4.85 -34.23
CA ASP A 169 -1.50 -4.76 -35.66
C ASP A 169 0.01 -4.73 -35.88
N GLU A 170 0.53 -5.59 -36.78
CA GLU A 170 1.95 -5.67 -37.19
C GLU A 170 2.95 -5.83 -36.02
N GLN A 171 2.48 -6.03 -34.79
CA GLN A 171 3.30 -6.01 -33.58
C GLN A 171 4.43 -7.05 -33.64
N LEU A 172 4.09 -8.28 -34.03
CA LEU A 172 5.08 -9.36 -34.12
C LEU A 172 6.16 -9.03 -35.16
N ASP A 173 5.77 -8.51 -36.33
CA ASP A 173 6.70 -8.16 -37.39
C ASP A 173 7.64 -7.02 -36.96
N ASN A 174 7.10 -6.00 -36.31
CA ASN A 174 7.88 -4.88 -35.75
C ASN A 174 8.84 -5.36 -34.65
N VAL A 175 8.42 -6.28 -33.78
CA VAL A 175 9.30 -6.87 -32.75
C VAL A 175 10.44 -7.66 -33.39
N ILE A 176 10.15 -8.53 -34.37
CA ILE A 176 11.16 -9.30 -35.09
C ILE A 176 12.17 -8.37 -35.77
N ASP A 177 11.67 -7.31 -36.40
CA ASP A 177 12.49 -6.34 -37.10
C ASP A 177 13.41 -5.54 -36.14
N VAL A 178 12.90 -5.10 -34.98
CA VAL A 178 13.72 -4.46 -33.94
C VAL A 178 14.83 -5.38 -33.43
N ILE A 179 14.52 -6.65 -33.18
CA ILE A 179 15.53 -7.63 -32.71
C ILE A 179 16.65 -7.78 -33.75
N ARG A 180 16.30 -7.93 -35.03
CA ARG A 180 17.29 -8.00 -36.12
C ARG A 180 18.11 -6.71 -36.22
N PHE A 181 17.45 -5.56 -36.17
CA PHE A 181 18.11 -4.27 -36.20
C PHE A 181 19.10 -4.09 -35.03
N PHE A 182 18.75 -4.51 -33.82
CA PHE A 182 19.64 -4.46 -32.65
C PHE A 182 20.81 -5.45 -32.76
N ALA A 183 20.57 -6.65 -33.31
CA ALA A 183 21.63 -7.63 -33.57
C ALA A 183 22.67 -7.07 -34.57
N GLU A 184 22.23 -6.48 -35.67
CA GLU A 184 23.13 -5.80 -36.62
C GLU A 184 23.92 -4.68 -35.95
N ARG A 185 23.27 -3.84 -35.12
CA ARG A 185 23.96 -2.76 -34.41
C ARG A 185 24.96 -3.28 -33.38
N TYR A 186 24.69 -4.40 -32.73
CA TYR A 186 25.62 -5.04 -31.79
C TYR A 186 26.90 -5.54 -32.50
N GLU A 187 26.77 -6.04 -33.74
CA GLU A 187 27.91 -6.46 -34.55
C GLU A 187 28.72 -5.26 -35.07
N ASP A 188 28.03 -4.24 -35.59
CA ASP A 188 28.62 -3.13 -36.34
C ASP A 188 29.11 -1.95 -35.48
N ASP A 189 28.45 -1.68 -34.33
CA ASP A 189 28.70 -0.48 -33.51
C ASP A 189 29.28 -0.87 -32.14
N PRO A 190 30.58 -0.64 -31.90
CA PRO A 190 31.22 -1.00 -30.63
C PRO A 190 30.69 -0.21 -29.42
N VAL A 191 30.15 1.00 -29.63
CA VAL A 191 29.56 1.81 -28.54
C VAL A 191 28.21 1.23 -28.15
N PHE A 192 27.37 0.91 -29.14
CA PHE A 192 26.09 0.24 -28.91
C PHE A 192 26.29 -1.12 -28.24
N ARG A 193 27.26 -1.92 -28.72
CA ARG A 193 27.63 -3.21 -28.10
C ARG A 193 27.97 -3.06 -26.62
N ALA A 194 28.81 -2.09 -26.27
CA ALA A 194 29.20 -1.87 -24.87
C ALA A 194 27.98 -1.53 -23.97
N GLN A 195 27.00 -0.79 -24.49
CA GLN A 195 25.75 -0.51 -23.77
C GLN A 195 24.90 -1.78 -23.60
N VAL A 196 24.79 -2.60 -24.65
CA VAL A 196 24.07 -3.88 -24.58
C VAL A 196 24.70 -4.81 -23.55
N ASP A 197 26.03 -4.94 -23.55
CA ASP A 197 26.76 -5.75 -22.58
C ASP A 197 26.51 -5.26 -21.14
N GLN A 198 26.46 -3.94 -20.94
CA GLN A 198 26.20 -3.36 -19.63
C GLN A 198 24.77 -3.66 -19.15
N SER A 199 23.76 -3.50 -20.02
CA SER A 199 22.36 -3.81 -19.73
C SER A 199 22.16 -5.30 -19.46
N LEU A 200 22.72 -6.17 -20.31
CA LEU A 200 22.68 -7.62 -20.14
C LEU A 200 23.35 -8.05 -18.84
N SER A 201 24.48 -7.43 -18.48
CA SER A 201 25.18 -7.71 -17.22
C SER A 201 24.31 -7.45 -15.99
N ARG A 202 23.52 -6.36 -15.98
CA ARG A 202 22.57 -6.07 -14.88
C ARG A 202 21.44 -7.08 -14.82
N ILE A 203 20.83 -7.40 -15.96
CA ILE A 203 19.75 -8.39 -16.07
C ILE A 203 20.22 -9.76 -15.58
N LEU A 204 21.39 -10.22 -16.04
CA LEU A 204 21.94 -11.51 -15.64
C LEU A 204 22.30 -11.52 -14.15
N ARG A 205 22.88 -10.45 -13.60
CA ARG A 205 23.13 -10.34 -12.15
C ARG A 205 21.84 -10.43 -11.34
N LEU A 206 20.78 -9.75 -11.76
CA LEU A 206 19.48 -9.82 -11.09
C LEU A 206 18.92 -11.24 -11.12
N LYS A 207 18.88 -11.88 -12.30
CA LYS A 207 18.42 -13.27 -12.44
C LYS A 207 19.22 -14.23 -11.58
N LEU A 208 20.54 -14.12 -11.57
CA LEU A 208 21.40 -14.96 -10.73
C LEU A 208 21.17 -14.68 -9.24
N ALA A 209 20.98 -13.43 -8.83
CA ALA A 209 20.71 -13.09 -7.43
C ALA A 209 19.40 -13.70 -6.93
N VAL A 210 18.34 -13.65 -7.74
CA VAL A 210 17.00 -14.20 -7.40
C VAL A 210 17.01 -15.72 -7.21
N TYR A 211 17.97 -16.42 -7.83
CA TYR A 211 18.04 -17.88 -7.82
C TYR A 211 19.38 -18.42 -7.27
N ASP A 212 20.05 -17.66 -6.40
CA ASP A 212 21.32 -18.05 -5.72
C ASP A 212 22.40 -18.58 -6.68
N GLY A 213 22.49 -17.97 -7.86
CA GLY A 213 23.44 -18.31 -8.92
C GLY A 213 23.04 -19.51 -9.79
N ASP A 214 21.97 -20.23 -9.47
CA ASP A 214 21.49 -21.39 -10.24
C ASP A 214 20.18 -21.10 -10.96
N ILE A 215 20.25 -20.89 -12.27
CA ILE A 215 19.06 -20.70 -13.12
C ILE A 215 18.62 -22.00 -13.83
N SER A 216 18.98 -23.17 -13.27
CA SER A 216 18.48 -24.46 -13.72
C SER A 216 16.95 -24.49 -13.70
N TYR A 217 16.36 -25.27 -14.62
CA TYR A 217 14.92 -25.39 -14.73
C TYR A 217 14.29 -25.86 -13.41
N GLU A 218 14.96 -26.81 -12.75
CA GLU A 218 14.56 -27.39 -11.48
C GLU A 218 14.52 -26.35 -10.36
N ASN A 219 15.50 -25.43 -10.32
CA ASN A 219 15.52 -24.39 -9.30
C ASN A 219 14.48 -23.32 -9.58
N VAL A 220 14.34 -22.85 -10.82
CA VAL A 220 13.41 -21.74 -11.15
C VAL A 220 11.93 -22.14 -11.07
N GLN A 221 11.63 -23.44 -11.11
CA GLN A 221 10.27 -23.92 -10.90
C GLN A 221 9.79 -23.65 -9.47
N THR A 222 8.64 -22.98 -9.35
CA THR A 222 7.91 -22.88 -8.10
C THR A 222 6.88 -24.01 -8.06
N PRO A 223 6.97 -24.96 -7.10
CA PRO A 223 5.95 -25.99 -6.99
C PRO A 223 4.60 -25.34 -6.67
N VAL A 224 3.51 -25.80 -7.29
CA VAL A 224 2.13 -25.29 -7.07
C VAL A 224 1.56 -25.76 -5.72
N ASN A 225 2.43 -26.13 -4.79
CA ASN A 225 2.04 -26.50 -3.45
C ASN A 225 1.50 -25.24 -2.75
N ASP A 226 0.49 -25.40 -1.90
CA ASP A 226 -0.02 -24.32 -1.05
C ASP A 226 -0.76 -23.17 -1.76
N ILE A 227 -1.15 -23.30 -3.04
CA ILE A 227 -2.03 -22.30 -3.69
C ILE A 227 -3.36 -22.12 -2.93
N ALA A 228 -3.82 -23.17 -2.24
CA ALA A 228 -5.00 -23.13 -1.36
C ALA A 228 -4.80 -22.26 -0.11
N ASN A 229 -3.55 -21.99 0.28
CA ASN A 229 -3.20 -21.13 1.41
C ASN A 229 -3.06 -19.66 0.99
N THR A 230 -2.95 -19.35 -0.31
CA THR A 230 -2.87 -17.97 -0.82
C THR A 230 -4.13 -17.19 -0.45
N GLY A 231 -3.96 -15.99 0.11
CA GLY A 231 -5.07 -15.12 0.51
C GLY A 231 -5.77 -15.52 1.82
N THR A 232 -5.28 -16.54 2.54
CA THR A 232 -5.88 -16.98 3.81
C THR A 232 -5.45 -16.14 5.02
N ALA A 233 -4.43 -15.27 4.88
CA ALA A 233 -3.90 -14.40 5.93
C ALA A 233 -4.82 -13.21 6.29
N THR A 234 -6.09 -13.50 6.56
CA THR A 234 -7.15 -12.52 6.76
C THR A 234 -7.00 -11.72 8.06
N LEU A 235 -6.48 -12.31 9.14
CA LEU A 235 -6.32 -11.65 10.45
C LEU A 235 -5.43 -10.39 10.40
N GLN A 236 -4.32 -10.46 9.66
CA GLN A 236 -3.43 -9.31 9.47
C GLN A 236 -4.14 -8.21 8.64
N LEU A 237 -4.85 -8.61 7.58
CA LEU A 237 -5.62 -7.68 6.74
C LEU A 237 -6.75 -7.00 7.51
N TYR A 238 -7.41 -7.68 8.45
CA TYR A 238 -8.39 -7.06 9.35
C TYR A 238 -7.78 -5.97 10.22
N THR A 239 -6.58 -6.22 10.77
CA THR A 239 -5.88 -5.24 11.59
C THR A 239 -5.52 -4.00 10.78
N ILE A 240 -5.07 -4.20 9.54
CA ILE A 240 -4.76 -3.09 8.60
C ILE A 240 -6.05 -2.34 8.23
N ALA A 241 -7.14 -3.04 7.93
CA ALA A 241 -8.42 -2.42 7.59
C ALA A 241 -8.98 -1.55 8.74
N GLN A 242 -8.92 -2.04 9.98
CA GLN A 242 -9.33 -1.26 11.15
C GLN A 242 -8.44 -0.05 11.40
N ALA A 243 -7.13 -0.18 11.18
CA ALA A 243 -6.17 0.90 11.35
C ALA A 243 -6.26 1.97 10.25
N SER A 244 -6.73 1.64 9.05
CA SER A 244 -6.85 2.57 7.92
C SER A 244 -8.20 3.29 7.85
N LEU A 245 -9.21 2.79 8.57
CA LEU A 245 -10.54 3.39 8.61
C LEU A 245 -10.47 4.87 9.02
N THR A 246 -10.84 5.75 8.09
CA THR A 246 -10.78 7.19 8.25
C THR A 246 -12.19 7.78 8.21
N LEU A 247 -12.60 8.50 9.25
CA LEU A 247 -13.84 9.28 9.27
C LEU A 247 -13.58 10.65 8.65
N LEU A 248 -14.24 10.95 7.53
CA LEU A 248 -14.08 12.20 6.78
C LEU A 248 -15.03 13.29 7.29
N ALA A 249 -16.28 12.93 7.54
CA ALA A 249 -17.30 13.83 8.07
C ALA A 249 -18.44 13.02 8.73
N PRO A 250 -19.18 13.59 9.70
CA PRO A 250 -18.84 14.79 10.46
C PRO A 250 -17.73 14.48 11.48
N ARG A 251 -17.46 15.40 12.41
CA ARG A 251 -16.63 15.07 13.59
C ARG A 251 -17.29 13.95 14.39
N ARG A 252 -16.48 13.12 15.04
CA ARG A 252 -16.92 11.95 15.83
C ARG A 252 -18.04 12.25 16.82
N GLU A 253 -17.98 13.40 17.49
CA GLU A 253 -18.99 13.86 18.46
C GLU A 253 -20.38 14.13 17.86
N ASN A 254 -20.44 14.30 16.54
CA ASN A 254 -21.67 14.60 15.79
C ASN A 254 -22.17 13.40 14.98
N LEU A 255 -21.59 12.22 15.16
CA LEU A 255 -22.09 11.01 14.51
C LEU A 255 -23.50 10.67 15.02
N PRO A 256 -24.40 10.21 14.13
CA PRO A 256 -25.70 9.72 14.56
C PRO A 256 -25.55 8.44 15.41
N PRO A 257 -26.58 8.08 16.21
CA PRO A 257 -26.64 6.73 16.78
C PRO A 257 -26.63 5.68 15.68
N SER A 258 -26.09 4.50 15.97
CA SER A 258 -26.07 3.36 15.04
C SER A 258 -27.49 2.95 14.61
N PRO A 259 -27.65 2.28 13.45
CA PRO A 259 -28.93 1.74 13.04
C PRO A 259 -29.60 0.88 14.12
N ALA A 260 -30.90 1.06 14.31
CA ALA A 260 -31.72 0.28 15.21
C ALA A 260 -32.38 -0.91 14.51
N ARG A 261 -32.94 -1.84 15.30
CA ARG A 261 -33.59 -3.06 14.80
C ARG A 261 -34.85 -2.84 13.96
N GLU A 262 -35.44 -1.67 14.03
CA GLU A 262 -36.63 -1.33 13.24
C GLU A 262 -36.30 -0.43 12.03
N ASP A 263 -35.03 -0.07 11.86
CA ASP A 263 -34.61 0.85 10.79
C ASP A 263 -34.51 0.10 9.45
N ASP A 264 -35.07 0.70 8.39
CA ASP A 264 -34.91 0.22 7.01
C ASP A 264 -33.60 0.76 6.41
N ILE A 265 -32.76 -0.13 5.89
CA ILE A 265 -31.45 0.18 5.30
C ILE A 265 -31.46 -0.16 3.81
N VAL A 266 -31.18 0.85 2.97
CA VAL A 266 -30.96 0.67 1.53
C VAL A 266 -29.49 0.91 1.21
N ILE A 267 -28.86 -0.04 0.52
CA ILE A 267 -27.45 -0.01 0.15
C ILE A 267 -27.34 0.11 -1.37
N PHE A 268 -26.57 1.07 -1.85
CA PHE A 268 -26.19 1.20 -3.25
C PHE A 268 -24.69 0.95 -3.42
N THR A 269 -24.34 -0.07 -4.21
CA THR A 269 -22.96 -0.49 -4.43
C THR A 269 -22.50 -0.15 -5.85
N ASP A 270 -21.31 0.44 -5.99
CA ASP A 270 -20.62 0.56 -7.28
C ASP A 270 -20.12 -0.82 -7.72
N VAL A 271 -20.85 -1.44 -8.66
CA VAL A 271 -20.55 -2.78 -9.17
C VAL A 271 -19.85 -2.66 -10.52
N ARG A 272 -18.59 -3.11 -10.59
CA ARG A 272 -17.80 -3.17 -11.82
C ARG A 272 -17.38 -4.59 -12.10
N GLN A 273 -17.33 -4.94 -13.39
CA GLN A 273 -16.85 -6.24 -13.83
C GLN A 273 -15.36 -6.16 -14.13
N ASP A 274 -14.61 -7.16 -13.67
CA ASP A 274 -13.21 -7.36 -14.00
C ASP A 274 -13.00 -8.76 -14.59
N GLN A 275 -11.91 -8.94 -15.33
CA GLN A 275 -11.60 -10.18 -16.02
C GLN A 275 -10.09 -10.41 -16.05
N GLN A 276 -9.62 -11.46 -15.39
CA GLN A 276 -8.18 -11.75 -15.25
C GLN A 276 -7.47 -12.08 -16.57
N CYS A 277 -8.21 -12.60 -17.54
CA CYS A 277 -7.68 -13.02 -18.84
C CYS A 277 -8.78 -12.98 -19.90
N SER A 278 -8.41 -12.90 -21.18
CA SER A 278 -9.37 -12.75 -22.30
C SER A 278 -10.42 -13.86 -22.42
N TYR A 279 -10.19 -15.01 -21.79
CA TYR A 279 -11.10 -16.18 -21.78
C TYR A 279 -11.65 -16.52 -20.38
N CYS A 280 -11.27 -15.77 -19.35
CA CYS A 280 -11.73 -15.98 -17.98
C CYS A 280 -13.17 -15.48 -17.83
N ALA A 281 -13.97 -16.05 -16.93
CA ALA A 281 -15.27 -15.45 -16.63
C ALA A 281 -15.08 -14.07 -15.98
N ALA A 282 -15.88 -13.08 -16.39
CA ALA A 282 -15.93 -11.80 -15.70
C ALA A 282 -16.53 -11.98 -14.31
N TYR A 283 -16.03 -11.21 -13.35
CA TYR A 283 -16.50 -11.24 -11.96
C TYR A 283 -16.67 -9.81 -11.43
N PRO A 284 -17.62 -9.60 -10.50
CA PRO A 284 -17.77 -8.29 -9.87
C PRO A 284 -16.59 -8.01 -8.94
N VAL A 285 -15.97 -6.84 -9.07
CA VAL A 285 -14.94 -6.33 -8.15
C VAL A 285 -15.50 -6.22 -6.73
N VAL A 286 -16.74 -5.72 -6.63
CA VAL A 286 -17.54 -5.71 -5.39
C VAL A 286 -18.92 -6.28 -5.70
N PRO A 287 -19.32 -7.42 -5.10
CA PRO A 287 -20.67 -7.92 -5.24
C PRO A 287 -21.71 -6.91 -4.73
N VAL A 288 -22.88 -6.86 -5.37
CA VAL A 288 -23.93 -5.87 -5.05
C VAL A 288 -24.34 -5.88 -3.57
N ASN A 289 -24.42 -7.07 -2.97
CA ASN A 289 -24.85 -7.32 -1.60
C ASN A 289 -23.67 -7.54 -0.63
N ALA A 290 -22.44 -7.17 -1.00
CA ALA A 290 -21.27 -7.51 -0.20
C ALA A 290 -21.29 -6.89 1.20
N LEU A 291 -21.78 -5.64 1.32
CA LEU A 291 -21.97 -4.98 2.61
C LEU A 291 -23.19 -5.54 3.38
N GLU A 292 -24.29 -5.83 2.69
CA GLU A 292 -25.47 -6.50 3.28
C GLU A 292 -25.07 -7.81 3.94
N VAL A 293 -24.35 -8.69 3.23
CA VAL A 293 -23.86 -9.96 3.79
C VAL A 293 -22.94 -9.73 5.00
N ALA A 294 -22.09 -8.69 4.97
CA ALA A 294 -21.22 -8.36 6.10
C ALA A 294 -22.04 -7.90 7.33
N ILE A 295 -23.06 -7.06 7.11
CA ILE A 295 -23.99 -6.58 8.14
C ILE A 295 -24.80 -7.75 8.70
N GLU A 296 -25.42 -8.58 7.87
CA GLU A 296 -26.20 -9.74 8.30
C GLU A 296 -25.37 -10.72 9.13
N ARG A 297 -24.14 -11.00 8.70
CA ARG A 297 -23.26 -11.92 9.41
C ARG A 297 -22.88 -11.39 10.81
N MET A 298 -22.74 -10.08 10.99
CA MET A 298 -22.32 -9.48 12.27
C MET A 298 -23.48 -9.05 13.17
N TYR A 299 -24.59 -8.62 12.59
CA TYR A 299 -25.69 -7.93 13.26
C TYR A 299 -27.05 -8.59 13.05
N GLY A 300 -27.13 -9.61 12.18
CA GLY A 300 -28.33 -10.39 11.91
C GLY A 300 -28.77 -11.28 13.07
N PRO A 301 -29.81 -12.11 12.86
CA PRO A 301 -30.51 -12.84 13.91
C PRO A 301 -29.65 -13.91 14.61
N TYR A 302 -28.62 -14.42 13.93
CA TYR A 302 -27.70 -15.43 14.47
C TYR A 302 -26.47 -14.85 15.16
N ALA A 303 -26.34 -13.51 15.20
CA ALA A 303 -25.29 -12.81 15.92
C ALA A 303 -25.89 -12.01 17.09
N GLY A 304 -26.15 -10.71 16.90
CA GLY A 304 -26.70 -9.82 17.92
C GLY A 304 -28.21 -9.54 17.79
N ALA A 305 -28.85 -9.99 16.71
CA ALA A 305 -30.25 -9.65 16.36
C ALA A 305 -30.53 -8.14 16.40
N GLN A 306 -29.54 -7.33 16.00
CA GLN A 306 -29.62 -5.88 15.94
C GLN A 306 -30.32 -5.40 14.67
N ILE A 307 -30.41 -6.25 13.64
CA ILE A 307 -31.19 -6.01 12.41
C ILE A 307 -32.02 -7.24 12.03
N GLN A 308 -33.06 -7.03 11.21
CA GLN A 308 -33.78 -8.10 10.53
C GLN A 308 -33.30 -8.15 9.07
N PRO A 309 -32.99 -9.34 8.50
CA PRO A 309 -32.51 -9.45 7.12
C PRO A 309 -33.43 -8.77 6.10
N GLU A 310 -34.75 -8.79 6.35
CA GLU A 310 -35.76 -8.20 5.47
C GLU A 310 -35.70 -6.67 5.38
N GLN A 311 -35.01 -6.01 6.32
CA GLN A 311 -34.87 -4.55 6.40
C GLN A 311 -33.62 -4.04 5.69
N VAL A 312 -32.71 -4.92 5.27
CA VAL A 312 -31.50 -4.54 4.53
C VAL A 312 -31.68 -4.94 3.07
N THR A 313 -31.65 -3.95 2.18
CA THR A 313 -31.81 -4.19 0.75
C THR A 313 -30.68 -3.56 -0.05
N SER A 314 -30.07 -4.32 -0.96
CA SER A 314 -28.99 -3.84 -1.81
C SER A 314 -29.38 -3.71 -3.28
N PHE A 315 -28.91 -2.64 -3.91
CA PHE A 315 -28.99 -2.36 -5.35
C PHE A 315 -27.63 -1.87 -5.86
N SER A 316 -27.41 -1.87 -7.18
CA SER A 316 -26.21 -1.27 -7.76
C SER A 316 -26.43 0.22 -8.08
N LEU A 317 -25.34 0.99 -8.15
CA LEU A 317 -25.42 2.38 -8.63
C LEU A 317 -25.97 2.47 -10.06
N SER A 318 -25.67 1.50 -10.93
CA SER A 318 -26.25 1.46 -12.28
C SER A 318 -27.78 1.28 -12.26
N GLN A 319 -28.30 0.50 -11.31
CA GLN A 319 -29.76 0.37 -11.15
C GLN A 319 -30.40 1.67 -10.64
N LEU A 320 -29.71 2.41 -9.76
CA LEU A 320 -30.15 3.73 -9.31
C LEU A 320 -30.09 4.77 -10.43
N HIS A 321 -29.05 4.74 -11.27
CA HIS A 321 -28.95 5.61 -12.43
C HIS A 321 -30.13 5.41 -13.39
N ASN A 322 -30.43 4.15 -13.73
CA ASN A 322 -31.58 3.80 -14.56
C ASN A 322 -32.92 4.21 -13.92
N TYR A 323 -33.00 4.23 -12.58
CA TYR A 323 -34.19 4.72 -11.86
C TYR A 323 -34.39 6.23 -12.06
N PHE A 324 -33.33 7.03 -12.12
CA PHE A 324 -33.40 8.49 -12.33
C PHE A 324 -33.64 8.90 -13.78
N ASP A 325 -32.99 8.25 -14.74
CA ASP A 325 -33.18 8.53 -16.17
C ASP A 325 -34.64 8.30 -16.63
N GLY A 326 -35.40 7.54 -15.84
CA GLY A 326 -36.78 7.22 -16.11
C GLY A 326 -36.92 6.23 -17.26
N PHE A 327 -38.10 5.65 -17.38
CA PHE A 327 -38.44 4.79 -18.51
C PHE A 327 -38.82 5.66 -19.69
N ASP A 328 -37.93 5.84 -20.65
CA ASP A 328 -38.30 6.43 -21.93
C ASP A 328 -39.11 5.39 -22.72
N ASP A 329 -40.43 5.60 -22.81
CA ASP A 329 -41.47 4.70 -23.34
C ASP A 329 -41.23 4.23 -24.80
N GLN A 330 -40.15 4.70 -25.45
CA GLN A 330 -39.80 4.40 -26.83
C GLN A 330 -38.82 3.24 -27.02
N ASN A 331 -38.15 2.78 -25.96
CA ASN A 331 -37.28 1.61 -26.02
C ASN A 331 -37.91 0.50 -25.19
N ASN A 332 -38.02 -0.72 -25.75
CA ASN A 332 -38.46 -1.93 -25.03
C ASN A 332 -37.57 -2.16 -23.79
N VAL A 333 -37.92 -1.52 -22.67
CA VAL A 333 -37.29 -1.76 -21.38
C VAL A 333 -37.76 -3.14 -20.93
N GLY A 334 -36.82 -4.03 -20.63
CA GLY A 334 -37.18 -5.38 -20.20
C GLY A 334 -37.95 -5.35 -18.88
N ASP A 335 -38.95 -6.23 -18.73
CA ASP A 335 -39.79 -6.35 -17.51
C ASP A 335 -38.98 -6.38 -16.20
N SER A 336 -37.73 -6.85 -16.25
CA SER A 336 -36.79 -6.92 -15.12
C SER A 336 -36.33 -5.54 -14.62
N GLU A 337 -36.04 -4.60 -15.53
CA GLU A 337 -35.58 -3.25 -15.17
C GLU A 337 -36.72 -2.41 -14.61
N PHE A 338 -37.93 -2.57 -15.16
CA PHE A 338 -39.15 -1.99 -14.62
C PHE A 338 -39.41 -2.44 -13.18
N LYS A 339 -39.40 -3.76 -12.94
CA LYS A 339 -39.57 -4.33 -11.59
C LYS A 339 -38.47 -3.86 -10.62
N THR A 340 -37.23 -3.73 -11.08
CA THR A 340 -36.12 -3.26 -10.25
C THR A 340 -36.34 -1.82 -9.81
N SER A 341 -36.74 -0.94 -10.72
CA SER A 341 -37.00 0.48 -10.38
C SER A 341 -38.22 0.63 -9.47
N GLN A 342 -39.25 -0.20 -9.64
CA GLN A 342 -40.37 -0.23 -8.70
C GLN A 342 -39.90 -0.63 -7.29
N ARG A 343 -39.04 -1.65 -7.17
CA ARG A 343 -38.46 -2.08 -5.89
C ARG A 343 -37.59 -0.99 -5.26
N ILE A 344 -36.79 -0.27 -6.05
CA ILE A 344 -36.02 0.88 -5.57
C ILE A 344 -36.97 1.95 -5.02
N GLY A 345 -37.98 2.33 -5.80
CA GLY A 345 -38.97 3.32 -5.37
C GLY A 345 -39.74 2.91 -4.11
N GLU A 346 -40.02 1.63 -3.92
CA GLU A 346 -40.65 1.09 -2.71
C GLU A 346 -39.68 1.13 -1.51
N ALA A 347 -38.46 0.63 -1.68
CA ALA A 347 -37.43 0.62 -0.64
C ALA A 347 -37.09 2.05 -0.16
N LEU A 348 -36.97 2.99 -1.10
CA LEU A 348 -36.71 4.39 -0.77
C LEU A 348 -37.87 5.08 -0.07
N ARG A 349 -39.11 4.58 -0.06
CA ARG A 349 -40.23 5.27 0.63
C ARG A 349 -40.18 5.18 2.15
N SER A 350 -39.81 4.02 2.71
CA SER A 350 -39.74 3.81 4.16
C SER A 350 -38.32 3.86 4.72
N VAL A 351 -37.31 4.08 3.88
CA VAL A 351 -35.91 4.04 4.31
C VAL A 351 -35.56 5.03 5.42
N ASP A 352 -34.81 4.53 6.39
CA ASP A 352 -34.19 5.30 7.47
C ASP A 352 -32.70 5.57 7.18
N TRP A 353 -32.01 4.64 6.53
CA TRP A 353 -30.59 4.74 6.17
C TRP A 353 -30.34 4.45 4.70
N VAL A 354 -29.65 5.36 4.01
CA VAL A 354 -29.14 5.11 2.65
C VAL A 354 -27.62 5.04 2.71
N ILE A 355 -27.03 3.92 2.28
CA ILE A 355 -25.59 3.69 2.33
C ILE A 355 -25.05 3.57 0.90
N PHE A 356 -24.09 4.42 0.56
CA PHE A 356 -23.35 4.38 -0.70
C PHE A 356 -21.99 3.71 -0.52
N VAL A 357 -21.76 2.59 -1.21
CA VAL A 357 -20.47 1.90 -1.30
C VAL A 357 -19.83 2.24 -2.65
N MET A 358 -18.83 3.10 -2.61
CA MET A 358 -18.27 3.78 -3.79
C MET A 358 -16.83 3.33 -4.07
N LEU A 359 -16.50 3.12 -5.34
CA LEU A 359 -15.12 2.95 -5.80
C LEU A 359 -14.53 4.34 -6.15
N ASP A 360 -13.99 4.51 -7.34
CA ASP A 360 -13.50 5.78 -7.92
C ASP A 360 -14.53 6.45 -8.84
N SER A 361 -14.45 7.76 -9.10
CA SER A 361 -15.27 8.40 -10.14
C SER A 361 -14.61 8.21 -11.50
N SER A 362 -15.35 7.70 -12.49
CA SER A 362 -14.83 7.45 -13.84
C SER A 362 -15.85 7.81 -14.92
N PRO A 363 -15.50 8.66 -15.89
CA PRO A 363 -16.38 8.94 -17.04
C PRO A 363 -16.70 7.71 -17.89
N LEU A 364 -15.87 6.66 -17.81
CA LEU A 364 -16.11 5.38 -18.48
C LEU A 364 -17.24 4.58 -17.82
N ASN A 365 -17.59 4.93 -16.57
CA ASN A 365 -18.67 4.33 -15.80
C ASN A 365 -19.60 5.44 -15.29
N PRO A 366 -20.58 5.90 -16.10
CA PRO A 366 -21.47 7.00 -15.73
C PRO A 366 -22.20 6.80 -14.39
N ALA A 367 -22.50 5.56 -14.04
CA ALA A 367 -23.10 5.19 -12.76
C ALA A 367 -22.25 5.60 -11.52
N SER A 368 -20.96 5.90 -11.69
CA SER A 368 -20.12 6.39 -10.58
C SER A 368 -20.48 7.81 -10.13
N GLU A 369 -21.16 8.59 -10.98
CA GLU A 369 -21.59 9.97 -10.68
C GLU A 369 -23.02 10.03 -10.09
N THR A 370 -23.77 8.92 -10.11
CA THR A 370 -25.16 8.84 -9.62
C THR A 370 -25.34 9.25 -8.16
N VAL A 371 -24.29 9.18 -7.34
CA VAL A 371 -24.36 9.64 -5.95
C VAL A 371 -24.57 11.15 -5.88
N GLN A 372 -23.88 11.92 -6.73
CA GLN A 372 -24.04 13.38 -6.81
C GLN A 372 -25.46 13.72 -7.26
N GLU A 373 -25.93 13.04 -8.29
CA GLU A 373 -27.30 13.13 -8.82
C GLU A 373 -28.35 12.86 -7.73
N PHE A 374 -28.22 11.76 -6.97
CA PHE A 374 -29.10 11.44 -5.85
C PHE A 374 -29.15 12.58 -4.81
N LEU A 375 -27.97 13.10 -4.43
CA LEU A 375 -27.88 14.16 -3.44
C LEU A 375 -28.52 15.48 -3.91
N GLU A 376 -28.64 15.69 -5.22
CA GLU A 376 -29.27 16.85 -5.83
C GLU A 376 -30.78 16.66 -6.08
N MET A 377 -31.16 15.52 -6.63
CA MET A 377 -32.52 15.22 -7.09
C MET A 377 -33.47 14.79 -5.97
N GLU A 378 -32.96 14.22 -4.87
CA GLU A 378 -33.77 13.69 -3.76
C GLU A 378 -33.61 14.50 -2.44
N PRO A 379 -33.86 15.83 -2.43
CA PRO A 379 -33.56 16.67 -1.27
C PRO A 379 -34.47 16.38 -0.07
N ASP A 380 -35.69 15.87 -0.28
CA ASP A 380 -36.58 15.45 0.80
C ASP A 380 -36.07 14.18 1.48
N LEU A 381 -35.57 13.22 0.69
CA LEU A 381 -34.98 11.97 1.17
C LEU A 381 -33.71 12.24 1.99
N VAL A 382 -32.82 13.07 1.45
CA VAL A 382 -31.57 13.49 2.12
C VAL A 382 -31.84 14.18 3.46
N ARG A 383 -32.97 14.87 3.61
CA ARG A 383 -33.36 15.50 4.89
C ARG A 383 -33.91 14.52 5.91
N ARG A 384 -34.64 13.48 5.49
CA ARG A 384 -35.32 12.56 6.42
C ARG A 384 -34.50 11.33 6.77
N ALA A 385 -33.73 10.80 5.83
CA ALA A 385 -32.92 9.60 5.99
C ALA A 385 -31.48 9.95 6.37
N LYS A 386 -30.79 9.02 7.03
CA LYS A 386 -29.36 9.11 7.32
C LYS A 386 -28.56 8.61 6.13
N ILE A 387 -27.89 9.53 5.44
CA ILE A 387 -27.06 9.19 4.28
C ILE A 387 -25.64 8.87 4.74
N VAL A 388 -25.15 7.68 4.41
CA VAL A 388 -23.79 7.22 4.73
C VAL A 388 -23.00 6.99 3.45
N GLY A 389 -21.79 7.53 3.39
CA GLY A 389 -20.85 7.29 2.29
C GLY A 389 -19.71 6.39 2.75
N ILE A 390 -19.33 5.44 1.91
CA ILE A 390 -18.20 4.53 2.12
C ILE A 390 -17.36 4.57 0.86
N SER A 391 -16.19 5.21 0.91
CA SER A 391 -15.23 5.24 -0.19
C SER A 391 -14.23 4.09 -0.05
N LEU A 392 -14.30 3.14 -0.97
CA LEU A 392 -13.33 2.05 -1.13
C LEU A 392 -12.16 2.45 -2.05
N GLY A 393 -12.25 3.61 -2.71
CA GLY A 393 -11.20 4.23 -3.51
C GLY A 393 -10.68 5.53 -2.89
N ALA A 394 -10.33 6.51 -3.74
CA ALA A 394 -9.94 7.84 -3.28
C ALA A 394 -11.17 8.67 -2.87
N PRO A 395 -11.14 9.41 -1.75
CA PRO A 395 -12.30 10.18 -1.29
C PRO A 395 -12.34 11.61 -1.86
N THR A 396 -11.98 11.80 -3.13
CA THR A 396 -11.74 13.14 -3.73
C THR A 396 -12.89 13.67 -4.59
N TYR A 397 -13.93 12.86 -4.81
CA TYR A 397 -14.92 13.10 -5.88
C TYR A 397 -16.14 13.91 -5.43
N LEU A 398 -16.29 14.17 -4.13
CA LEU A 398 -17.41 14.94 -3.58
C LEU A 398 -16.95 16.32 -3.10
N SER A 399 -17.74 17.34 -3.40
CA SER A 399 -17.57 18.70 -2.93
C SER A 399 -17.90 18.83 -1.44
N SER A 400 -17.46 19.94 -0.82
CA SER A 400 -17.82 20.24 0.58
C SER A 400 -19.34 20.33 0.80
N THR A 401 -20.07 20.85 -0.19
CA THR A 401 -21.53 20.95 -0.17
C THR A 401 -22.19 19.57 -0.16
N GLU A 402 -21.72 18.65 -0.98
CA GLU A 402 -22.24 17.28 -1.03
C GLU A 402 -21.87 16.51 0.24
N ILE A 403 -20.62 16.59 0.70
CA ILE A 403 -20.16 15.95 1.93
C ILE A 403 -20.99 16.41 3.14
N SER A 404 -21.41 17.68 3.18
CA SER A 404 -22.24 18.21 4.27
C SER A 404 -23.63 17.56 4.39
N LYS A 405 -24.10 16.86 3.35
CA LYS A 405 -25.38 16.13 3.34
C LYS A 405 -25.27 14.74 3.96
N PHE A 406 -24.06 14.21 4.15
CA PHE A 406 -23.86 12.89 4.75
C PHE A 406 -23.96 12.94 6.27
N ALA A 407 -24.70 11.99 6.84
CA ALA A 407 -24.71 11.72 8.27
C ALA A 407 -23.39 11.10 8.73
N ALA A 408 -22.72 10.33 7.86
CA ALA A 408 -21.34 9.88 8.04
C ALA A 408 -20.68 9.60 6.68
N TYR A 409 -19.40 9.93 6.52
CA TYR A 409 -18.61 9.63 5.34
C TYR A 409 -17.27 9.02 5.74
N TYR A 410 -17.01 7.79 5.29
CA TYR A 410 -15.83 7.00 5.63
C TYR A 410 -14.96 6.74 4.40
N ALA A 411 -13.64 6.66 4.61
CA ALA A 411 -12.68 6.16 3.63
C ALA A 411 -11.97 4.91 4.14
N LEU A 412 -11.89 3.91 3.28
CA LEU A 412 -11.33 2.58 3.53
C LEU A 412 -10.26 2.19 2.50
N TYR A 413 -10.25 2.78 1.31
CA TYR A 413 -9.18 2.61 0.29
C TYR A 413 -8.97 1.20 -0.26
N SER A 414 -9.79 0.22 0.12
CA SER A 414 -9.77 -1.13 -0.44
C SER A 414 -11.15 -1.76 -0.39
N HIS A 415 -11.41 -2.67 -1.32
CA HIS A 415 -12.69 -3.35 -1.51
C HIS A 415 -12.66 -4.84 -1.12
N ILE A 416 -11.54 -5.35 -0.61
CA ILE A 416 -11.45 -6.74 -0.15
C ILE A 416 -12.30 -6.97 1.11
N GLN A 417 -12.68 -8.22 1.36
CA GLN A 417 -13.62 -8.57 2.44
C GLN A 417 -13.28 -7.98 3.82
N PRO A 418 -12.02 -7.98 4.32
CA PRO A 418 -11.69 -7.35 5.60
C PRO A 418 -12.07 -5.87 5.73
N TYR A 419 -12.08 -5.13 4.62
CA TYR A 419 -12.46 -3.72 4.59
C TYR A 419 -13.98 -3.54 4.57
N LEU A 420 -14.72 -4.39 3.85
CA LEU A 420 -16.19 -4.40 3.89
C LEU A 420 -16.71 -4.73 5.28
N ASP A 421 -16.06 -5.67 5.95
CA ASP A 421 -16.31 -6.02 7.35
C ASP A 421 -16.06 -4.85 8.30
N THR A 422 -14.98 -4.10 8.07
CA THR A 422 -14.66 -2.90 8.83
C THR A 422 -15.66 -1.78 8.56
N ALA A 423 -16.17 -1.67 7.32
CA ALA A 423 -17.20 -0.73 6.94
C ALA A 423 -18.52 -1.02 7.67
N ALA A 424 -18.93 -2.29 7.77
CA ALA A 424 -20.09 -2.68 8.57
C ALA A 424 -19.94 -2.25 10.05
N ARG A 425 -18.77 -2.50 10.66
CA ARG A 425 -18.47 -2.03 12.03
C ARG A 425 -18.49 -0.51 12.17
N ALA A 426 -18.09 0.22 11.14
CA ALA A 426 -18.13 1.68 11.12
C ALA A 426 -19.57 2.21 11.12
N VAL A 427 -20.46 1.60 10.32
CA VAL A 427 -21.89 1.94 10.27
C VAL A 427 -22.57 1.69 11.63
N PHE A 428 -22.23 0.58 12.29
CA PHE A 428 -22.80 0.21 13.59
C PHE A 428 -22.05 0.80 14.80
N GLY A 429 -21.05 1.66 14.59
CA GLY A 429 -20.37 2.38 15.67
C GLY A 429 -19.48 1.52 16.58
N GLU A 430 -19.10 0.31 16.16
CA GLU A 430 -18.30 -0.64 16.95
C GLU A 430 -16.77 -0.49 16.75
N THR A 431 -16.33 0.62 16.17
CA THR A 431 -14.92 0.83 15.82
C THR A 431 -14.43 2.21 16.24
N THR A 432 -13.13 2.31 16.45
CA THR A 432 -12.42 3.60 16.43
C THR A 432 -12.14 4.01 14.99
N TYR A 433 -11.85 5.29 14.78
CA TYR A 433 -11.44 5.85 13.48
C TYR A 433 -9.99 6.34 13.56
N PRO A 434 -9.00 5.43 13.66
CA PRO A 434 -7.60 5.81 13.86
C PRO A 434 -6.94 6.32 12.56
N GLY A 435 -7.54 6.05 11.40
CA GLY A 435 -6.99 6.45 10.11
C GLY A 435 -6.94 7.97 9.95
N ALA A 436 -5.91 8.44 9.24
CA ALA A 436 -5.75 9.81 8.81
C ALA A 436 -5.64 9.86 7.28
N LEU A 437 -6.15 10.93 6.67
CA LEU A 437 -6.09 11.10 5.23
C LEU A 437 -4.62 11.17 4.76
N PRO A 438 -4.20 10.34 3.79
CA PRO A 438 -2.86 10.36 3.21
C PRO A 438 -2.69 11.44 2.13
N ILE A 439 -3.72 12.24 1.88
CA ILE A 439 -3.78 13.31 0.88
C ILE A 439 -4.39 14.57 1.49
N SER A 440 -4.12 15.73 0.91
CA SER A 440 -4.91 16.93 1.21
C SER A 440 -6.30 16.81 0.59
N LEU A 441 -7.34 17.07 1.37
CA LEU A 441 -8.73 17.07 0.93
C LEU A 441 -9.39 18.40 1.29
N PRO A 442 -9.36 19.40 0.37
CA PRO A 442 -9.94 20.72 0.61
C PRO A 442 -11.44 20.68 0.94
N ALA A 443 -12.17 19.68 0.42
CA ALA A 443 -13.60 19.51 0.63
C ALA A 443 -14.00 19.38 2.11
N ILE A 444 -13.07 18.93 2.97
CA ILE A 444 -13.27 18.87 4.42
C ILE A 444 -12.28 19.76 5.19
N GLY A 445 -11.51 20.60 4.49
CA GLY A 445 -10.49 21.47 5.09
C GLY A 445 -9.27 20.72 5.64
N TYR A 446 -8.95 19.53 5.11
CA TYR A 446 -7.80 18.75 5.54
C TYR A 446 -6.58 19.09 4.66
N ASP A 447 -5.54 19.68 5.26
CA ASP A 447 -4.26 19.95 4.61
C ASP A 447 -3.17 19.03 5.18
N LEU A 448 -2.68 18.10 4.35
CA LEU A 448 -1.70 17.09 4.75
C LEU A 448 -0.40 17.73 5.28
N THR A 449 0.07 18.84 4.68
CA THR A 449 1.31 19.50 5.12
C THR A 449 1.15 20.07 6.51
N ALA A 450 0.00 20.68 6.80
CA ALA A 450 -0.30 21.19 8.13
C ALA A 450 -0.50 20.05 9.15
N MET A 451 -1.13 18.95 8.73
CA MET A 451 -1.45 17.82 9.61
C MET A 451 -0.23 16.96 9.97
N THR A 452 0.73 16.86 9.06
CA THR A 452 2.01 16.13 9.28
C THR A 452 3.10 16.98 9.94
N ALA A 453 2.84 18.26 10.20
CA ALA A 453 3.74 19.13 10.95
C ALA A 453 3.63 18.88 12.48
N PRO A 454 4.68 19.19 13.27
CA PRO A 454 4.66 19.08 14.73
C PRO A 454 3.39 19.66 15.37
N ASN A 455 2.82 18.91 16.31
CA ASN A 455 1.60 19.28 17.00
C ASN A 455 1.85 20.47 17.95
N PRO A 456 1.21 21.63 17.74
CA PRO A 456 1.37 22.78 18.64
C PRO A 456 0.88 22.54 20.06
N ALA A 457 0.04 21.54 20.29
CA ALA A 457 -0.42 21.16 21.62
C ALA A 457 0.56 20.24 22.37
N GLN A 458 1.57 19.67 21.69
CA GLN A 458 2.58 18.84 22.34
C GLN A 458 3.55 19.71 23.13
N THR A 459 3.89 19.30 24.34
CA THR A 459 5.08 19.81 25.04
C THR A 459 6.22 18.82 24.83
N ILE A 460 7.34 19.30 24.30
CA ILE A 460 8.52 18.44 24.07
C ILE A 460 9.22 18.18 25.41
N GLU A 461 9.61 16.95 25.67
CA GLU A 461 10.47 16.60 26.80
C GLU A 461 11.89 16.39 26.30
N ILE A 462 12.88 16.92 27.03
CA ILE A 462 14.30 16.64 26.76
C ILE A 462 14.78 15.59 27.76
N VAL A 463 15.44 14.57 27.25
CA VAL A 463 15.99 13.46 28.01
C VAL A 463 17.49 13.37 27.78
N ALA A 464 18.26 13.17 28.86
CA ALA A 464 19.67 12.83 28.76
C ALA A 464 19.84 11.35 28.41
N GLN A 465 20.44 11.05 27.26
CA GLN A 465 20.63 9.68 26.76
C GLN A 465 21.97 9.09 27.22
N SER A 466 23.04 9.87 27.17
CA SER A 466 24.37 9.44 27.61
C SER A 466 25.19 10.59 28.17
N LEU A 467 26.03 10.28 29.16
CA LEU A 467 26.94 11.22 29.79
C LEU A 467 28.35 10.60 29.83
N ALA A 468 29.36 11.37 29.40
CA ALA A 468 30.74 10.93 29.30
C ALA A 468 30.91 9.62 28.50
N GLY A 469 30.04 9.40 27.50
CA GLY A 469 30.04 8.18 26.67
C GLY A 469 29.36 6.96 27.31
N ARG A 470 28.80 7.10 28.52
CA ARG A 470 28.07 6.03 29.22
C ARG A 470 26.56 6.27 29.10
N GLN A 471 25.82 5.22 28.77
CA GLN A 471 24.37 5.32 28.61
C GLN A 471 23.70 5.42 29.98
N LEU A 472 22.76 6.36 30.12
CA LEU A 472 22.04 6.56 31.37
C LEU A 472 20.90 5.55 31.46
N SER A 473 20.88 4.74 32.53
CA SER A 473 19.93 3.63 32.72
C SER A 473 18.51 4.10 33.05
N SER A 474 18.37 5.32 33.56
CA SER A 474 17.10 6.01 33.80
C SER A 474 17.09 7.29 32.97
N SER A 475 15.99 7.56 32.24
CA SER A 475 15.76 8.87 31.64
C SER A 475 15.74 9.90 32.77
N VAL A 476 16.82 10.65 32.95
CA VAL A 476 16.81 11.84 33.80
C VAL A 476 15.85 12.80 33.11
N ARG A 477 14.66 12.95 33.67
CA ARG A 477 13.61 13.88 33.20
C ARG A 477 13.62 15.10 34.11
N GLU A 478 13.01 16.17 33.61
CA GLU A 478 12.82 17.54 34.15
C GLU A 478 12.96 17.79 35.68
N ALA A 479 12.67 16.82 36.55
CA ALA A 479 12.74 16.96 38.01
C ALA A 479 14.16 16.85 38.62
N ASP A 480 15.12 16.25 37.91
CA ASP A 480 16.45 15.99 38.44
C ASP A 480 17.49 16.90 37.77
N SER A 481 18.13 17.78 38.54
CA SER A 481 19.26 18.56 38.04
C SER A 481 20.41 17.61 37.68
N LEU A 482 20.70 17.45 36.38
CA LEU A 482 21.82 16.63 35.94
C LEU A 482 23.12 17.35 36.27
N THR A 483 24.02 16.70 36.98
CA THR A 483 25.33 17.28 37.32
C THR A 483 26.40 16.61 36.49
N MET A 484 27.25 17.39 35.82
CA MET A 484 28.32 16.87 34.96
C MET A 484 29.61 17.69 35.12
N HIS A 485 30.75 17.12 34.76
CA HIS A 485 32.02 17.84 34.78
C HIS A 485 32.24 18.65 33.49
N THR A 486 32.98 19.74 33.61
CA THR A 486 33.51 20.47 32.45
C THR A 486 34.30 19.52 31.53
N GLY A 487 34.03 19.58 30.22
CA GLY A 487 34.66 18.73 29.20
C GLY A 487 33.98 17.38 28.97
N GLU A 488 33.00 16.96 29.79
CA GLU A 488 32.24 15.74 29.53
C GLU A 488 31.24 15.94 28.38
N ARG A 489 31.05 14.90 27.56
CA ARG A 489 30.05 14.91 26.47
C ARG A 489 28.71 14.40 26.99
N LEU A 490 27.68 15.24 26.89
CA LEU A 490 26.28 14.91 27.19
C LEU A 490 25.49 14.82 25.87
N VAL A 491 24.76 13.73 25.66
CA VAL A 491 23.81 13.59 24.56
C VAL A 491 22.41 13.83 25.09
N LEU A 492 21.74 14.84 24.52
CA LEU A 492 20.36 15.19 24.82
C LEU A 492 19.49 14.81 23.63
N THR A 493 18.33 14.23 23.90
CA THR A 493 17.37 13.77 22.90
C THR A 493 15.98 14.22 23.29
N THR A 494 15.16 14.63 22.32
CA THR A 494 13.74 14.88 22.58
C THR A 494 12.98 13.57 22.78
N ASN A 495 11.83 13.60 23.42
CA ASN A 495 10.82 12.57 23.18
C ASN A 495 10.39 12.55 21.70
N ILE A 496 9.63 11.53 21.30
CA ILE A 496 9.06 11.46 19.95
C ILE A 496 8.15 12.66 19.75
N ILE A 497 8.50 13.49 18.77
CA ILE A 497 7.68 14.60 18.31
C ILE A 497 6.58 14.01 17.43
N VAL A 498 5.33 14.34 17.76
CA VAL A 498 4.15 13.87 17.04
C VAL A 498 3.53 15.00 16.21
N ASP A 499 2.93 14.61 15.09
CA ASP A 499 2.17 15.47 14.21
C ASP A 499 0.75 15.70 14.75
N ARG A 500 -0.05 16.48 14.03
CA ARG A 500 -1.43 16.82 14.45
C ARG A 500 -2.40 15.65 14.35
N ASN A 501 -2.04 14.59 13.65
CA ASN A 501 -2.76 13.33 13.62
C ASN A 501 -2.33 12.39 14.77
N GLY A 502 -1.33 12.77 15.57
CA GLY A 502 -0.80 11.96 16.66
C GLY A 502 0.22 10.91 16.22
N HIS A 503 0.67 10.94 14.96
CA HIS A 503 1.73 10.07 14.45
C HIS A 503 3.09 10.72 14.62
N GLN A 504 4.17 9.95 14.59
CA GLN A 504 5.52 10.54 14.60
C GLN A 504 5.72 11.50 13.43
N VAL A 505 6.40 12.62 13.63
CA VAL A 505 6.74 13.53 12.52
C VAL A 505 7.71 12.87 11.54
N PRO A 506 7.76 13.31 10.27
CA PRO A 506 8.76 12.86 9.31
C PRO A 506 10.20 12.98 9.85
N ASP A 507 11.09 12.08 9.42
CA ASP A 507 12.52 12.30 9.57
C ASP A 507 12.91 13.63 8.89
N GLU A 508 14.02 14.22 9.33
CA GLU A 508 14.48 15.53 8.85
C GLU A 508 13.61 16.72 9.26
N THR A 509 12.68 16.53 10.20
CA THR A 509 11.97 17.66 10.82
C THR A 509 12.96 18.45 11.69
N PRO A 510 13.14 19.76 11.46
CA PRO A 510 14.15 20.54 12.18
C PRO A 510 13.75 20.82 13.63
N VAL A 511 14.73 20.78 14.51
CA VAL A 511 14.63 21.10 15.93
C VAL A 511 15.82 21.95 16.35
N GLU A 512 15.53 23.10 16.96
CA GLU A 512 16.52 24.02 17.48
C GLU A 512 16.66 23.84 18.99
N PHE A 513 17.85 23.47 19.45
CA PHE A 513 18.21 23.44 20.86
C PHE A 513 18.89 24.76 21.24
N THR A 514 18.29 25.46 22.18
CA THR A 514 18.82 26.64 22.84
C THR A 514 19.42 26.25 24.18
N ILE A 515 20.70 26.59 24.39
CA ILE A 515 21.43 26.36 25.64
C ILE A 515 21.75 27.74 26.24
N LEU A 516 21.18 28.05 27.40
CA LEU A 516 21.36 29.29 28.15
C LEU A 516 22.23 29.04 29.39
N PHE A 517 23.39 29.67 29.47
CA PHE A 517 24.20 29.71 30.69
C PHE A 517 23.71 30.83 31.60
N THR A 518 23.25 30.50 32.81
CA THR A 518 22.60 31.49 33.69
C THR A 518 23.60 32.39 34.43
N SER A 519 24.88 32.03 34.46
CA SER A 519 25.93 32.80 35.12
C SER A 519 26.28 34.09 34.38
N ASP A 520 26.26 34.07 33.05
CA ASP A 520 26.64 35.19 32.18
C ASP A 520 25.55 35.58 31.18
N ASN A 521 24.39 34.92 31.23
CA ASN A 521 23.26 35.09 30.30
C ASN A 521 23.67 34.85 28.83
N SER A 522 24.66 33.98 28.60
CA SER A 522 25.12 33.59 27.27
C SER A 522 24.24 32.50 26.68
N GLN A 523 23.81 32.67 25.43
CA GLN A 523 22.99 31.70 24.71
C GLN A 523 23.77 31.06 23.55
N THR A 524 23.53 29.78 23.31
CA THR A 524 24.07 29.04 22.15
C THR A 524 22.95 28.24 21.50
N HIS A 525 22.95 28.21 20.17
CA HIS A 525 21.96 27.50 19.37
C HIS A 525 22.61 26.31 18.67
N GLN A 526 21.95 25.16 18.72
CA GLN A 526 22.33 23.97 17.96
C GLN A 526 21.12 23.46 17.17
N TYR A 527 21.32 23.19 15.89
CA TYR A 527 20.29 22.65 15.02
C TYR A 527 20.45 21.13 14.91
N ALA A 528 19.36 20.41 15.08
CA ALA A 528 19.26 18.98 14.87
C ALA A 528 18.03 18.66 14.02
N TYR A 529 17.97 17.42 13.56
CA TYR A 529 16.91 16.91 12.72
C TYR A 529 16.36 15.63 13.34
N THR A 530 15.07 15.39 13.19
CA THR A 530 14.44 14.17 13.70
C THR A 530 14.92 12.94 12.95
N VAL A 531 15.13 11.86 13.69
CA VAL A 531 15.30 10.49 13.20
C VAL A 531 14.38 9.62 14.05
N ALA A 532 13.47 8.89 13.40
CA ALA A 532 12.38 8.17 14.06
C ALA A 532 11.58 9.09 15.02
N GLY A 533 11.31 10.31 14.58
CA GLY A 533 10.53 11.31 15.32
C GLY A 533 11.25 11.99 16.49
N ALA A 534 12.51 11.65 16.81
CA ALA A 534 13.27 12.29 17.89
C ALA A 534 14.51 13.02 17.37
N ALA A 535 14.82 14.19 17.91
CA ALA A 535 16.03 14.97 17.56
C ALA A 535 17.06 14.89 18.69
N SER A 536 18.34 14.76 18.33
CA SER A 536 19.43 14.62 19.31
C SER A 536 20.56 15.61 19.05
N ILE A 537 21.13 16.15 20.13
CA ILE A 537 22.34 16.98 20.11
C ILE A 537 23.41 16.45 21.06
N ALA A 538 24.67 16.80 20.79
CA ALA A 538 25.78 16.57 21.71
C ALA A 538 26.26 17.91 22.28
N PHE A 539 26.24 18.01 23.61
CA PHE A 539 26.67 19.16 24.37
C PHE A 539 27.93 18.84 25.17
N THR A 540 28.97 19.67 25.03
CA THR A 540 30.20 19.56 25.82
C THR A 540 30.49 20.93 26.43
N PRO A 541 30.26 21.12 27.75
CA PRO A 541 30.48 22.41 28.38
C PRO A 541 31.98 22.71 28.52
N ASN A 542 32.36 23.96 28.24
CA ASN A 542 33.73 24.45 28.38
C ASN A 542 33.93 25.37 29.58
N ARG A 543 32.91 25.52 30.43
CA ARG A 543 32.87 26.38 31.60
C ARG A 543 31.98 25.78 32.67
N THR A 544 32.24 26.09 33.94
CA THR A 544 31.40 25.72 35.07
C THR A 544 30.20 26.67 35.21
N GLY A 545 29.14 26.21 35.87
CA GLY A 545 27.93 26.99 36.10
C GLY A 545 26.65 26.21 35.81
N ARG A 546 25.50 26.89 35.87
CA ARG A 546 24.21 26.28 35.52
C ARG A 546 23.86 26.60 34.07
N ALA A 547 23.44 25.58 33.34
CA ALA A 547 22.92 25.71 31.99
C ALA A 547 21.45 25.24 31.96
N GLN A 548 20.65 25.91 31.13
CA GLN A 548 19.28 25.57 30.83
C GLN A 548 19.19 25.23 29.36
N VAL A 549 18.58 24.09 29.02
CA VAL A 549 18.38 23.65 27.64
C VAL A 549 16.90 23.64 27.32
N THR A 550 16.53 24.24 26.20
CA THR A 550 15.18 24.19 25.63
C THR A 550 15.27 23.81 24.16
N ALA A 551 14.31 23.04 23.65
CA ALA A 551 14.20 22.66 22.26
C ALA A 551 12.94 23.30 21.66
N THR A 552 13.03 23.76 20.42
CA THR A 552 11.91 24.32 19.65
C THR A 552 11.87 23.66 18.28
N SER A 553 10.72 23.09 17.89
CA SER A 553 10.49 22.60 16.54
C SER A 553 9.69 23.61 15.70
N THR A 554 9.39 23.27 14.45
CA THR A 554 8.58 24.10 13.56
C THR A 554 7.23 24.43 14.21
N ASN A 555 6.59 25.53 13.79
CA ASN A 555 5.37 26.07 14.43
C ASN A 555 5.52 26.46 15.91
N ASN A 556 6.76 26.68 16.39
CA ASN A 556 7.05 27.06 17.77
C ASN A 556 6.58 26.05 18.83
N VAL A 557 6.58 24.75 18.52
CA VAL A 557 6.39 23.70 19.53
C VAL A 557 7.61 23.68 20.44
N ARG A 558 7.42 23.93 21.74
CA ARG A 558 8.52 24.13 22.69
C ARG A 558 8.63 22.97 23.66
N SER A 559 9.86 22.75 24.12
CA SER A 559 10.13 21.85 25.22
C SER A 559 9.96 22.52 26.57
N THR A 560 9.90 21.69 27.60
CA THR A 560 10.22 22.12 28.96
C THR A 560 11.73 22.41 29.11
N THR A 561 12.10 23.09 30.19
CA THR A 561 13.49 23.49 30.43
C THR A 561 14.25 22.38 31.15
N PHE A 562 15.27 21.84 30.49
CA PHE A 562 16.19 20.86 31.08
C PHE A 562 17.34 21.57 31.79
N GLN A 563 17.62 21.23 33.06
CA GLN A 563 18.63 21.90 33.87
C GLN A 563 19.90 21.06 34.03
N ILE A 564 21.05 21.69 33.80
CA ILE A 564 22.38 21.07 33.93
C ILE A 564 23.21 21.91 34.90
N ALA A 565 23.84 21.26 35.87
CA ALA A 565 24.87 21.83 36.73
C ALA A 565 26.25 21.34 36.27
N VAL A 566 27.07 22.25 35.75
CA VAL A 566 28.45 21.95 35.31
C VAL A 566 29.42 22.31 36.42
N VAL A 567 30.18 21.33 36.90
CA VAL A 567 31.17 21.45 37.98
C VAL A 567 32.60 21.19 37.50
N ASP A 568 33.59 21.64 38.26
CA ASP A 568 34.99 21.40 37.94
C ASP A 568 35.41 19.95 38.17
N GLN A 569 36.40 19.51 37.37
CA GLN A 569 37.06 18.21 37.47
C GLN A 569 37.58 18.01 38.91
N GLY A 570 36.95 17.12 39.68
CA GLY A 570 37.29 16.85 41.09
C GLY A 570 36.19 17.16 42.11
N THR A 571 35.06 17.73 41.68
CA THR A 571 33.88 17.92 42.53
C THR A 571 33.06 16.62 42.57
N PRO A 572 32.72 16.06 43.75
CA PRO A 572 31.95 14.82 43.80
C PRO A 572 30.52 15.04 43.26
N VAL A 573 30.18 14.31 42.20
CA VAL A 573 28.83 14.23 41.61
C VAL A 573 27.99 13.20 42.37
N PRO A 574 26.69 13.44 42.66
CA PRO A 574 25.85 12.48 43.38
C PRO A 574 25.86 11.08 42.74
N ALA A 575 26.11 10.05 43.55
CA ALA A 575 26.23 8.66 43.11
C ALA A 575 24.93 8.04 42.57
N ASP A 576 23.77 8.69 42.76
CA ASP A 576 22.46 8.23 42.30
C ASP A 576 22.27 8.32 40.77
N GLN A 577 23.25 8.86 40.03
CA GLN A 577 23.26 8.91 38.56
C GLN A 577 24.04 7.73 37.95
N THR A 578 23.87 6.52 38.50
CA THR A 578 24.65 5.33 38.12
C THR A 578 24.53 5.01 36.62
N ALA A 579 25.59 5.34 35.88
CA ALA A 579 25.85 4.85 34.54
C ALA A 579 26.55 3.48 34.59
N GLN A 580 25.98 2.45 33.96
CA GLN A 580 26.65 1.16 33.86
C GLN A 580 27.89 1.23 32.95
N ASP A 581 29.00 0.65 33.40
CA ASP A 581 30.17 0.35 32.59
C ASP A 581 29.93 -0.96 31.84
N LEU A 582 29.91 -0.94 30.51
CA LEU A 582 30.05 -2.16 29.70
C LEU A 582 31.55 -2.44 29.49
N SER A 583 32.24 -2.80 30.58
CA SER A 583 33.57 -3.39 30.51
C SER A 583 33.89 -4.18 31.78
N ALA A 584 33.42 -5.43 31.81
CA ALA A 584 34.08 -6.51 32.53
C ALA A 584 33.88 -7.81 31.75
N THR A 585 35.01 -8.42 31.39
CA THR A 585 35.15 -9.71 30.76
C THR A 585 34.49 -10.79 31.63
N SER A 586 33.40 -11.39 31.16
CA SER A 586 32.90 -12.66 31.69
C SER A 586 33.14 -13.73 30.63
N SER A 587 34.12 -14.58 30.89
CA SER A 587 34.28 -15.87 30.24
C SER A 587 32.97 -16.65 30.35
N VAL A 588 32.21 -16.74 29.26
CA VAL A 588 31.10 -17.68 29.15
C VAL A 588 31.70 -19.02 28.79
N SER A 589 31.77 -19.91 29.79
CA SER A 589 31.87 -21.34 29.55
C SER A 589 30.62 -21.79 28.79
N SER A 590 30.82 -22.36 27.61
CA SER A 590 29.79 -23.01 26.80
C SER A 590 29.14 -24.17 27.57
N PRO A 591 27.81 -24.20 27.77
CA PRO A 591 27.08 -25.44 27.87
C PRO A 591 26.61 -25.82 26.47
N SER A 592 27.13 -26.95 25.99
CA SER A 592 26.54 -27.72 24.89
C SER A 592 25.07 -28.02 25.24
N GLN A 593 24.13 -27.61 24.38
CA GLN A 593 22.77 -28.14 24.41
C GLN A 593 22.56 -28.98 23.15
N THR A 594 22.67 -30.28 23.38
CA THR A 594 22.03 -31.35 22.60
C THR A 594 20.50 -31.17 22.66
N PRO A 595 19.75 -31.44 21.58
CA PRO A 595 18.28 -31.38 21.61
C PRO A 595 17.71 -32.48 22.52
N PRO A 596 16.74 -32.20 23.40
CA PRO A 596 16.00 -33.23 24.10
C PRO A 596 14.88 -33.77 23.20
N GLU A 597 15.07 -35.02 22.81
CA GLU A 597 14.08 -36.00 22.39
C GLU A 597 12.92 -36.06 23.42
N VAL A 598 11.70 -35.74 22.99
CA VAL A 598 10.49 -36.00 23.77
C VAL A 598 10.00 -37.40 23.41
N ALA A 599 10.44 -38.35 24.22
CA ALA A 599 9.87 -39.68 24.30
C ALA A 599 8.47 -39.60 24.91
N SER A 600 7.49 -40.08 24.15
CA SER A 600 6.18 -40.49 24.60
C SER A 600 6.30 -41.72 25.49
N ASN A 601 5.55 -41.76 26.61
CA ASN A 601 5.11 -43.04 27.14
C ASN A 601 3.74 -42.96 27.85
N PRO A 602 2.92 -44.04 27.79
CA PRO A 602 1.48 -44.01 28.04
C PRO A 602 1.07 -44.75 29.35
N LEU A 603 -0.19 -44.58 29.76
CA LEU A 603 -1.04 -45.52 30.51
C LEU A 603 -2.44 -44.85 30.57
N ALA A 604 -3.62 -45.47 30.44
CA ALA A 604 -4.04 -46.86 30.49
C ALA A 604 -5.38 -47.04 29.76
N SER A 605 -5.62 -48.23 29.20
CA SER A 605 -6.96 -48.75 28.86
C SER A 605 -7.51 -49.62 30.01
N PRO A 606 -8.80 -49.97 29.96
CA PRO A 606 -9.15 -51.37 30.20
C PRO A 606 -10.18 -51.94 29.20
N ASP A 607 -10.10 -53.28 29.10
CA ASP A 607 -11.07 -54.28 28.59
C ASP A 607 -11.30 -54.39 27.07
N ALA A 608 -11.38 -55.59 26.46
CA ALA A 608 -11.16 -56.98 26.87
C ALA A 608 -11.16 -57.90 25.62
N SER A 609 -10.60 -59.10 25.76
CA SER A 609 -10.85 -60.37 25.02
C SER A 609 -10.27 -60.65 23.61
N GLU A 610 -9.15 -61.39 23.62
CA GLU A 610 -8.91 -62.75 23.04
C GLU A 610 -8.80 -63.04 21.51
N PRO A 611 -8.06 -64.12 21.11
CA PRO A 611 -6.99 -64.04 20.09
C PRO A 611 -7.09 -65.10 18.95
N LEU A 612 -5.96 -65.31 18.23
CA LEU A 612 -5.60 -66.33 17.19
C LEU A 612 -5.47 -65.74 15.77
N GLY A 613 -4.40 -65.92 14.98
CA GLY A 613 -3.14 -66.64 15.14
C GLY A 613 -2.31 -66.65 13.83
N ALA A 614 -1.00 -66.85 13.99
CA ALA A 614 -0.01 -67.49 13.10
C ALA A 614 0.37 -66.95 11.69
N ALA A 615 1.70 -66.86 11.53
CA ALA A 615 2.56 -67.24 10.40
C ALA A 615 3.02 -66.19 9.36
N GLN A 616 4.30 -65.82 9.47
CA GLN A 616 5.22 -65.44 8.38
C GLN A 616 5.74 -66.70 7.63
N PRO A 617 6.59 -66.60 6.57
CA PRO A 617 6.75 -65.61 5.48
C PRO A 617 6.90 -66.30 4.08
N THR A 618 7.10 -65.54 3.00
CA THR A 618 8.12 -65.71 1.90
C THR A 618 7.63 -65.23 0.52
N GLY A 619 8.49 -64.47 -0.18
CA GLY A 619 8.77 -64.72 -1.62
C GLY A 619 8.21 -63.77 -2.68
N SER A 620 9.07 -62.82 -3.12
CA SER A 620 9.41 -62.40 -4.50
C SER A 620 8.37 -62.05 -5.59
N ASP A 621 8.63 -60.90 -6.23
CA ASP A 621 8.45 -60.50 -7.64
C ASP A 621 7.08 -60.67 -8.34
N ASP A 622 6.52 -59.57 -8.86
CA ASP A 622 6.70 -59.13 -10.25
C ASP A 622 5.73 -57.98 -10.60
N GLY A 623 6.13 -57.11 -11.53
CA GLY A 623 5.35 -55.98 -12.00
C GLY A 623 4.11 -56.40 -12.80
N SER A 624 2.97 -55.75 -12.55
CA SER A 624 1.94 -55.61 -13.59
C SER A 624 1.10 -54.34 -13.39
N SER A 625 1.06 -53.56 -14.47
CA SER A 625 0.18 -52.44 -14.72
C SER A 625 -1.30 -52.82 -14.48
N ARG A 626 -1.96 -52.18 -13.52
CA ARG A 626 -3.43 -52.26 -13.35
C ARG A 626 -4.11 -51.59 -14.55
N ARG A 627 -4.64 -52.40 -15.47
CA ARG A 627 -5.63 -51.96 -16.46
C ARG A 627 -6.97 -51.81 -15.74
N LEU A 628 -7.55 -50.60 -15.80
CA LEU A 628 -8.92 -50.32 -15.36
C LEU A 628 -9.89 -51.23 -16.12
N GLU A 629 -10.72 -51.97 -15.38
CA GLU A 629 -11.79 -52.77 -15.97
C GLU A 629 -12.89 -51.85 -16.51
N VAL A 630 -13.39 -52.14 -17.73
CA VAL A 630 -14.47 -51.40 -18.41
C VAL A 630 -15.71 -51.24 -17.52
N ARG A 631 -15.94 -52.17 -16.58
CA ARG A 631 -17.03 -52.10 -15.62
C ARG A 631 -16.87 -50.97 -14.60
N GLU A 632 -15.65 -50.70 -14.14
CA GLU A 632 -15.35 -49.59 -13.21
C GLU A 632 -15.45 -48.23 -13.91
N PHE A 633 -15.04 -48.17 -15.19
CA PHE A 633 -15.23 -46.99 -16.02
C PHE A 633 -16.71 -46.69 -16.32
N MET A 634 -17.52 -47.73 -16.59
CA MET A 634 -18.95 -47.54 -16.81
C MET A 634 -19.70 -47.15 -15.52
N LEU A 635 -19.27 -47.66 -14.36
CA LEU A 635 -19.79 -47.27 -13.05
C LEU A 635 -19.46 -45.80 -12.72
N SER A 636 -18.25 -45.32 -13.04
CA SER A 636 -17.91 -43.92 -12.83
C SER A 636 -18.68 -42.99 -13.77
N LEU A 637 -18.88 -43.39 -15.04
CA LEU A 637 -19.69 -42.64 -16.01
C LEU A 637 -21.17 -42.55 -15.61
N PHE A 638 -21.72 -43.65 -15.05
CA PHE A 638 -23.09 -43.66 -14.54
C PHE A 638 -23.23 -42.77 -13.28
N GLY A 639 -22.24 -42.78 -12.38
CA GLY A 639 -22.20 -41.88 -11.23
C GLY A 639 -22.12 -40.41 -11.63
N LEU A 640 -21.33 -40.08 -12.65
CA LEU A 640 -21.18 -38.72 -13.16
C LEU A 640 -22.47 -38.23 -13.86
N ALA A 641 -23.13 -39.10 -14.63
CA ALA A 641 -24.42 -38.78 -15.25
C ALA A 641 -25.53 -38.55 -14.21
N LEU A 642 -25.50 -39.28 -13.10
CA LEU A 642 -26.49 -39.14 -12.02
C LEU A 642 -26.28 -37.85 -11.21
N LEU A 643 -25.03 -37.43 -11.01
CA LEU A 643 -24.68 -36.13 -10.43
C LEU A 643 -25.07 -34.96 -11.34
N CYS A 644 -24.84 -35.05 -12.65
CA CYS A 644 -25.29 -34.04 -13.60
C CYS A 644 -26.82 -33.96 -13.70
N GLY A 645 -27.52 -35.10 -13.61
CA GLY A 645 -28.99 -35.15 -13.57
C GLY A 645 -29.59 -34.48 -12.33
N LEU A 646 -28.95 -34.66 -11.17
CA LEU A 646 -29.35 -34.01 -9.91
C LEU A 646 -29.03 -32.50 -9.90
N ALA A 647 -27.90 -32.08 -10.46
CA ALA A 647 -27.60 -30.65 -10.62
C ALA A 647 -28.59 -29.95 -11.57
N PHE A 648 -29.01 -30.64 -12.64
CA PHE A 648 -29.99 -30.10 -13.59
C PHE A 648 -31.43 -30.04 -13.01
N SER A 649 -31.84 -31.01 -12.19
CA SER A 649 -33.16 -31.00 -11.55
C SER A 649 -33.29 -29.98 -10.42
N VAL A 650 -32.20 -29.70 -9.69
CA VAL A 650 -32.14 -28.62 -8.69
C VAL A 650 -32.15 -27.25 -9.37
N GLY A 651 -31.48 -27.10 -10.53
CA GLY A 651 -31.53 -25.87 -11.33
C GLY A 651 -32.91 -25.55 -11.94
N LEU A 652 -33.67 -26.57 -12.34
CA LEU A 652 -35.05 -26.38 -12.86
C LEU A 652 -36.09 -26.13 -11.76
N SER A 653 -35.85 -26.60 -10.52
CA SER A 653 -36.79 -26.35 -9.40
C SER A 653 -36.68 -24.93 -8.84
N ALA A 654 -35.55 -24.24 -9.04
CA ALA A 654 -35.38 -22.84 -8.67
C ALA A 654 -35.98 -21.84 -9.68
N THR A 655 -36.36 -22.30 -10.88
CA THR A 655 -36.89 -21.44 -11.97
C THR A 655 -38.41 -21.59 -12.19
N LEU A 656 -39.08 -22.46 -11.45
CA LEU A 656 -40.53 -22.67 -11.50
C LEU A 656 -41.17 -22.56 -10.11
N THR A 657 -41.03 -21.40 -9.46
CA THR A 657 -41.98 -20.94 -8.44
C THR A 657 -42.22 -19.43 -8.62
N VAL A 658 -43.07 -19.11 -9.60
CA VAL A 658 -43.81 -17.85 -9.69
C VAL A 658 -45.26 -18.25 -9.93
N ASP A 659 -46.09 -18.06 -8.91
CA ASP A 659 -47.45 -17.55 -9.09
C ASP A 659 -47.46 -16.12 -8.52
#